data_AF-A0A372MDZ4-F1
#
_entry.id   AF-A0A372MDZ4-F1
#
_cell.length_a   1.000
_cell.length_b   1.000
_cell.length_c   1.000
_cell.angle_alpha   90.00
_cell.angle_beta   90.00
_cell.angle_gamma   90.00
#
_symmetry.space_group_name_H-M   'P 1'
#
loop_
_entity.id
_entity.type
_entity.pdbx_description
1 polymer ?
#
loop_
_entity_poly.entity_id
_entity_poly.type
_entity_poly.pdbx_seq_one_letter_code
_entity_poly.pdbx_strand_id
1 'polypeptide(L)'
;MQYLRYQLQNARHINRFLISETHEEPVSGKPVRINEEANVWEGSVGAVTHKNPVREAFVAKRRSAHDPYPTFTSKQVGGSILHRGTEHALSAHFPFDNPVISFSGFYPNPTWISAVALTYLEVGKAMSLSCELAVAGGVRLFLNGALIATFTPHLRNQIETTLVKLDLQAGDNELVVFCDEFAERDSDCSFSLTCTEDQPSLIQKLPIADRSAELVRAVEDALGDLSCRSNHIREGEVELFCSNPYENEDFVVSLVGATEENFMVGDLYETKAVFKPGMSIASLGPCESLPIGYLQFVASTTVQGMEIHYRLAFENFPLSLVPSPASSMEERKKQAFSFLARYGERNGNRVVAILHAGGDQKTFEHLLKRQITFINKRSDCSDFYLSYFPHILRTFSDHPYVTKNLKDEMKACLLGFRYWHDEPGDDAMWFYSENHALMFHVCQLLAGELYPDEIFTNSGMTGVEMQQKALDLLADWFETFFSIGFTEWNSPPYLPIDALGFASLYAQTSNKEMKALAKKAMDYIYYILAVYSLEGIFSTTAGRTYPKELFGNNSNCPSFINWIGYGIGNTSHAGKGVTALCFSDYQAPEEYRPYVQVPEGKALISQSTHGYQGHADVYACKTAYSLLSSANNFRVGERGFQENPMHLLFSATEQMWINHPGEHALFGHARPSYWAGNGTLPRVNQYENFASVAFSLPPSHPVDFTHLYLPTMEFAEVIERGSWLFFRSHKGGFGAVYCSNPLQMVSYGPNKEREFIAQGRQVLYLVRVGSIAGFGSFTEFIASIEQAPLNANEHTYVFDDQRLGRLEGGYDSPLHVNGEKVIYTGFDPVGKNIWGIER
;
A
#
# COMPACT_ATOMS: atom_id res chain seq x y z
N MET A 1 9.90 -33.12 25.68
CA MET A 1 9.36 -32.03 24.86
C MET A 1 9.63 -30.72 25.59
N GLN A 2 10.44 -29.85 24.99
CA GLN A 2 10.71 -28.49 25.44
C GLN A 2 9.62 -27.53 24.96
N TYR A 3 9.51 -26.40 25.65
CA TYR A 3 8.57 -25.34 25.32
C TYR A 3 9.27 -24.00 25.31
N LEU A 4 8.90 -23.14 24.36
CA LEU A 4 9.04 -21.71 24.58
C LEU A 4 7.97 -21.29 25.57
N ARG A 5 8.34 -20.45 26.54
CA ARG A 5 7.46 -19.99 27.62
C ARG A 5 7.49 -18.47 27.61
N TYR A 6 6.33 -17.85 27.45
CA TYR A 6 6.17 -16.40 27.42
C TYR A 6 5.07 -15.97 28.38
N GLN A 7 5.24 -14.82 29.02
CA GLN A 7 4.08 -14.09 29.52
C GLN A 7 3.26 -13.59 28.33
N LEU A 8 1.97 -13.32 28.56
CA LEU A 8 1.14 -12.69 27.54
C LEU A 8 1.72 -11.32 27.15
N GLN A 9 1.71 -11.01 25.85
CA GLN A 9 2.11 -9.68 25.37
C GLN A 9 1.17 -8.64 25.97
N ASN A 10 1.74 -7.54 26.49
CA ASN A 10 1.02 -6.51 27.25
C ASN A 10 0.16 -7.10 28.40
N ALA A 11 0.57 -8.24 28.95
CA ALA A 11 -0.17 -9.02 29.94
C ALA A 11 -1.58 -9.47 29.51
N ARG A 12 -1.97 -9.34 28.24
CA ARG A 12 -3.36 -9.56 27.80
C ARG A 12 -3.52 -10.39 26.52
N HIS A 13 -2.59 -10.32 25.58
CA HIS A 13 -2.77 -10.95 24.26
C HIS A 13 -2.27 -12.39 24.23
N ILE A 14 -3.14 -13.28 23.76
CA ILE A 14 -2.83 -14.68 23.46
C ILE A 14 -2.52 -14.75 21.96
N ASN A 15 -1.25 -14.64 21.58
CA ASN A 15 -0.85 -14.45 20.17
C ASN A 15 0.37 -15.28 19.73
N ARG A 16 0.86 -16.21 20.54
CA ARG A 16 1.88 -17.18 20.11
C ARG A 16 1.25 -18.53 19.88
N PHE A 17 1.15 -18.93 18.62
CA PHE A 17 0.55 -20.20 18.18
C PHE A 17 1.52 -20.99 17.30
N LEU A 18 1.38 -22.31 17.29
CA LEU A 18 1.73 -23.09 16.12
C LEU A 18 0.62 -22.90 15.09
N ILE A 19 0.95 -22.49 13.87
CA ILE A 19 -0.01 -22.27 12.78
C ILE A 19 0.23 -23.30 11.69
N SER A 20 -0.85 -23.78 11.08
CA SER A 20 -0.75 -24.62 9.88
C SER A 20 -0.49 -23.77 8.65
N GLU A 21 0.06 -24.38 7.60
CA GLU A 21 -0.07 -23.85 6.25
C GLU A 21 -1.55 -23.58 5.94
N THR A 22 -1.81 -22.51 5.18
CA THR A 22 -3.16 -22.19 4.72
C THR A 22 -3.60 -23.20 3.68
N HIS A 23 -4.77 -23.80 3.90
CA HIS A 23 -5.46 -24.60 2.90
C HIS A 23 -6.24 -23.67 1.97
N GLU A 24 -6.05 -23.81 0.66
CA GLU A 24 -6.73 -23.02 -0.36
C GLU A 24 -7.53 -23.94 -1.30
N GLU A 25 -8.83 -23.70 -1.42
CA GLU A 25 -9.72 -24.44 -2.34
C GLU A 25 -10.46 -23.45 -3.25
N PRO A 26 -10.16 -23.41 -4.56
CA PRO A 26 -10.90 -22.57 -5.51
C PRO A 26 -12.40 -22.87 -5.48
N VAL A 27 -13.22 -21.81 -5.46
CA VAL A 27 -14.68 -21.92 -5.47
C VAL A 27 -15.19 -21.44 -6.82
N SER A 28 -16.09 -22.22 -7.41
CA SER A 28 -16.81 -21.84 -8.64
C SER A 28 -18.30 -21.82 -8.39
N GLY A 29 -18.97 -20.89 -9.07
CA GLY A 29 -20.39 -20.65 -8.94
C GLY A 29 -21.15 -20.89 -10.23
N LYS A 30 -22.47 -20.62 -10.20
CA LYS A 30 -23.19 -20.39 -11.45
C LYS A 30 -22.90 -18.95 -11.88
N PRO A 31 -22.48 -18.70 -13.14
CA PRO A 31 -22.29 -17.35 -13.63
C PRO A 31 -23.57 -16.51 -13.47
N VAL A 32 -23.42 -15.29 -12.96
CA VAL A 32 -24.52 -14.35 -12.75
C VAL A 32 -24.26 -13.04 -13.48
N ARG A 33 -25.35 -12.35 -13.84
CA ARG A 33 -25.32 -10.96 -14.30
C ARG A 33 -25.68 -10.07 -13.11
N ILE A 34 -24.94 -8.99 -12.93
CA ILE A 34 -25.21 -8.00 -11.88
C ILE A 34 -25.89 -6.82 -12.56
N ASN A 35 -27.18 -6.61 -12.28
CA ASN A 35 -28.01 -5.57 -12.91
C ASN A 35 -28.21 -4.32 -12.03
N GLU A 36 -27.48 -4.23 -10.91
CA GLU A 36 -27.52 -3.07 -10.03
C GLU A 36 -26.62 -1.97 -10.61
N GLU A 37 -27.08 -0.71 -10.54
CA GLU A 37 -26.26 0.44 -10.90
C GLU A 37 -25.20 0.67 -9.82
N ALA A 38 -23.93 0.70 -10.22
CA ALA A 38 -22.83 1.00 -9.33
C ALA A 38 -22.40 2.47 -9.48
N ASN A 39 -22.40 3.22 -8.38
CA ASN A 39 -21.80 4.55 -8.37
C ASN A 39 -20.27 4.43 -8.22
N VAL A 40 -19.56 4.40 -9.35
CA VAL A 40 -18.10 4.24 -9.38
C VAL A 40 -17.31 5.40 -8.76
N TRP A 41 -18.01 6.52 -8.48
CA TRP A 41 -17.45 7.77 -7.97
C TRP A 41 -17.45 7.88 -6.45
N GLU A 42 -18.05 6.94 -5.71
CA GLU A 42 -17.99 6.91 -4.23
C GLU A 42 -16.67 6.32 -3.69
N GLY A 43 -15.78 5.93 -4.60
CA GLY A 43 -14.49 5.33 -4.30
C GLY A 43 -14.62 3.92 -3.76
N SER A 44 -13.48 3.37 -3.30
CA SER A 44 -13.38 1.97 -2.89
C SER A 44 -14.31 1.58 -1.72
N VAL A 45 -14.74 2.54 -0.89
CA VAL A 45 -15.58 2.29 0.30
C VAL A 45 -17.08 2.25 -0.05
N GLY A 46 -17.56 3.09 -0.96
CA GLY A 46 -18.98 3.10 -1.38
C GLY A 46 -19.33 2.01 -2.40
N ALA A 47 -18.35 1.57 -3.18
CA ALA A 47 -18.49 0.57 -4.24
C ALA A 47 -18.78 -0.88 -3.76
N VAL A 48 -18.75 -1.15 -2.44
CA VAL A 48 -18.82 -2.51 -1.83
C VAL A 48 -20.25 -3.07 -1.73
N THR A 49 -21.26 -2.38 -2.25
CA THR A 49 -22.67 -2.78 -2.10
C THR A 49 -23.05 -4.05 -2.89
N HIS A 50 -22.26 -4.46 -3.88
CA HIS A 50 -22.55 -5.62 -4.73
C HIS A 50 -22.05 -6.92 -4.11
N LYS A 51 -22.97 -7.82 -3.74
CA LYS A 51 -22.63 -9.12 -3.17
C LYS A 51 -22.54 -10.19 -4.26
N ASN A 52 -21.38 -10.84 -4.35
CA ASN A 52 -21.22 -12.03 -5.19
C ASN A 52 -22.15 -13.15 -4.67
N PRO A 53 -23.13 -13.65 -5.45
CA PRO A 53 -24.02 -14.74 -5.02
C PRO A 53 -23.29 -16.03 -4.65
N VAL A 54 -22.08 -16.23 -5.18
CA VAL A 54 -21.20 -17.35 -4.79
C VAL A 54 -20.77 -17.22 -3.33
N ARG A 55 -20.38 -16.01 -2.91
CA ARG A 55 -20.08 -15.72 -1.49
C ARG A 55 -21.29 -15.99 -0.63
N GLU A 56 -22.47 -15.51 -1.01
CA GLU A 56 -23.68 -15.68 -0.18
C GLU A 56 -24.01 -17.16 0.03
N ALA A 57 -23.95 -17.96 -1.04
CA ALA A 57 -24.16 -19.40 -0.97
C ALA A 57 -23.10 -20.10 -0.10
N PHE A 58 -21.83 -19.70 -0.23
CA PHE A 58 -20.74 -20.20 0.59
C PHE A 58 -20.96 -19.88 2.07
N VAL A 59 -21.19 -18.61 2.41
CA VAL A 59 -21.34 -18.13 3.79
C VAL A 59 -22.57 -18.77 4.46
N ALA A 60 -23.68 -18.90 3.74
CA ALA A 60 -24.87 -19.57 4.26
C ALA A 60 -24.60 -21.04 4.64
N LYS A 61 -23.91 -21.78 3.76
CA LYS A 61 -23.49 -23.15 4.05
C LYS A 61 -22.52 -23.18 5.24
N ARG A 62 -21.58 -22.25 5.28
CA ARG A 62 -20.51 -22.21 6.28
C ARG A 62 -21.00 -21.92 7.70
N ARG A 63 -21.96 -21.01 7.86
CA ARG A 63 -22.61 -20.71 9.15
C ARG A 63 -23.33 -21.91 9.76
N SER A 64 -23.77 -22.87 8.94
CA SER A 64 -24.42 -24.11 9.40
C SER A 64 -23.47 -25.29 9.61
N ALA A 65 -22.21 -25.14 9.18
CA ALA A 65 -21.25 -26.24 9.16
C ALA A 65 -20.65 -26.52 10.56
N HIS A 66 -20.61 -27.81 10.90
CA HIS A 66 -19.96 -28.31 12.11
C HIS A 66 -18.60 -28.87 11.71
N ASP A 67 -17.52 -28.28 12.23
CA ASP A 67 -16.17 -28.83 12.03
C ASP A 67 -15.76 -29.62 13.26
N PRO A 68 -15.28 -30.86 13.08
CA PRO A 68 -14.73 -31.63 14.18
C PRO A 68 -13.43 -30.99 14.68
N TYR A 69 -12.99 -31.42 15.86
CA TYR A 69 -11.65 -31.10 16.34
C TYR A 69 -10.59 -31.48 15.27
N PRO A 70 -9.65 -30.58 14.92
CA PRO A 70 -8.66 -30.86 13.87
C PRO A 70 -7.82 -32.10 14.16
N THR A 71 -7.51 -32.89 13.12
CA THR A 71 -6.70 -34.10 13.27
C THR A 71 -5.22 -33.73 13.16
N PHE A 72 -4.47 -33.86 14.26
CA PHE A 72 -3.03 -33.60 14.30
C PHE A 72 -2.26 -34.91 14.11
N THR A 73 -1.23 -34.90 13.26
CA THR A 73 -0.25 -35.99 13.22
C THR A 73 0.70 -35.89 14.42
N SER A 74 1.09 -34.65 14.75
CA SER A 74 1.94 -34.29 15.88
C SER A 74 1.72 -32.82 16.25
N LYS A 75 1.65 -32.52 17.56
CA LYS A 75 1.32 -31.20 18.11
C LYS A 75 2.58 -30.44 18.55
N GLN A 76 3.54 -30.30 17.65
CA GLN A 76 4.81 -29.61 17.89
C GLN A 76 5.32 -28.98 16.60
N VAL A 77 6.31 -28.08 16.70
CA VAL A 77 7.01 -27.55 15.53
C VAL A 77 7.58 -28.68 14.67
N GLY A 78 7.24 -28.69 13.38
CA GLY A 78 7.57 -29.76 12.42
C GLY A 78 6.57 -30.92 12.42
N GLY A 79 5.50 -30.85 13.20
CA GLY A 79 4.31 -31.68 13.03
C GLY A 79 3.39 -31.14 11.93
N SER A 80 2.19 -31.69 11.83
CA SER A 80 1.21 -31.29 10.82
C SER A 80 -0.23 -31.56 11.27
N ILE A 81 -1.17 -30.99 10.52
CA ILE A 81 -2.58 -31.35 10.58
C ILE A 81 -2.98 -32.11 9.32
N LEU A 82 -4.00 -32.98 9.43
CA LEU A 82 -4.69 -33.56 8.29
C LEU A 82 -6.00 -32.80 8.08
N HIS A 83 -6.06 -31.98 7.04
CA HIS A 83 -7.27 -31.25 6.65
C HIS A 83 -7.78 -31.79 5.31
N ARG A 84 -8.99 -32.36 5.31
CA ARG A 84 -9.65 -32.92 4.11
C ARG A 84 -8.79 -33.91 3.30
N GLY A 85 -7.93 -34.67 3.98
CA GLY A 85 -7.05 -35.66 3.35
C GLY A 85 -5.71 -35.12 2.88
N THR A 86 -5.46 -33.81 3.02
CA THR A 86 -4.16 -33.18 2.74
C THR A 86 -3.46 -32.86 4.05
N GLU A 87 -2.16 -33.14 4.10
CA GLU A 87 -1.30 -32.79 5.23
C GLU A 87 -0.83 -31.34 5.10
N HIS A 88 -0.94 -30.56 6.17
CA HIS A 88 -0.49 -29.16 6.23
C HIS A 88 0.48 -28.99 7.40
N ALA A 89 1.70 -28.53 7.13
CA ALA A 89 2.75 -28.43 8.13
C ALA A 89 2.44 -27.38 9.21
N LEU A 90 2.91 -27.63 10.44
CA LEU A 90 2.83 -26.67 11.56
C LEU A 90 4.16 -25.93 11.76
N SER A 91 4.10 -24.60 11.76
CA SER A 91 5.21 -23.70 12.07
C SER A 91 4.90 -22.83 13.29
N ALA A 92 5.93 -22.36 13.99
CA ALA A 92 5.72 -21.43 15.10
C ALA A 92 5.48 -20.01 14.55
N HIS A 93 4.41 -19.36 15.01
CA HIS A 93 4.15 -17.96 14.76
C HIS A 93 4.87 -17.09 15.80
N PHE A 94 5.73 -16.21 15.31
CA PHE A 94 6.42 -15.20 16.08
C PHE A 94 5.74 -13.85 15.81
N PRO A 95 5.10 -13.22 16.82
CA PRO A 95 4.22 -12.09 16.58
C PRO A 95 4.96 -10.78 16.29
N PHE A 96 6.17 -10.57 16.82
CA PHE A 96 6.92 -9.30 16.73
C PHE A 96 6.02 -8.08 17.01
N ASP A 97 5.41 -8.11 18.19
CA ASP A 97 4.41 -7.17 18.70
C ASP A 97 3.04 -7.15 18.01
N ASN A 98 2.77 -8.00 17.04
CA ASN A 98 1.44 -8.13 16.45
C ASN A 98 0.48 -8.96 17.34
N PRO A 99 -0.63 -8.38 17.85
CA PRO A 99 -1.62 -9.12 18.63
C PRO A 99 -2.58 -9.98 17.78
N VAL A 100 -2.53 -9.84 16.44
CA VAL A 100 -3.44 -10.49 15.49
C VAL A 100 -2.74 -11.63 14.76
N ILE A 101 -3.38 -12.79 14.71
CA ILE A 101 -2.99 -13.90 13.84
C ILE A 101 -3.71 -13.73 12.51
N SER A 102 -2.97 -13.63 11.41
CA SER A 102 -3.52 -13.34 10.09
C SER A 102 -3.10 -14.39 9.06
N PHE A 103 -4.08 -14.85 8.30
CA PHE A 103 -3.98 -15.67 7.09
C PHE A 103 -4.48 -14.89 5.86
N SER A 104 -4.50 -13.56 5.98
CA SER A 104 -5.02 -12.64 4.98
C SER A 104 -4.11 -12.60 3.75
N GLY A 105 -4.68 -12.28 2.60
CA GLY A 105 -3.94 -12.26 1.33
C GLY A 105 -4.72 -11.62 0.20
N PHE A 106 -4.12 -11.64 -0.99
CA PHE A 106 -4.78 -11.21 -2.22
C PHE A 106 -5.11 -12.42 -3.10
N TYR A 107 -6.41 -12.64 -3.34
CA TYR A 107 -6.94 -13.80 -4.04
C TYR A 107 -7.60 -13.34 -5.34
N PRO A 108 -6.91 -13.40 -6.50
CA PRO A 108 -7.47 -12.89 -7.76
C PRO A 108 -8.68 -13.68 -8.27
N ASN A 109 -8.96 -14.84 -7.67
CA ASN A 109 -10.07 -15.72 -7.97
C ASN A 109 -10.77 -16.15 -6.66
N PRO A 110 -12.09 -16.41 -6.67
CA PRO A 110 -12.81 -16.85 -5.48
C PRO A 110 -12.24 -18.14 -4.90
N THR A 111 -11.85 -18.11 -3.63
CA THR A 111 -11.10 -19.18 -2.98
C THR A 111 -11.58 -19.35 -1.54
N TRP A 112 -11.84 -20.57 -1.08
CA TRP A 112 -12.01 -20.85 0.34
C TRP A 112 -10.63 -21.04 0.96
N ILE A 113 -10.31 -20.22 1.97
CA ILE A 113 -9.09 -20.37 2.75
C ILE A 113 -9.39 -20.81 4.17
N SER A 114 -8.54 -21.68 4.73
CA SER A 114 -8.64 -22.08 6.13
C SER A 114 -7.28 -22.45 6.72
N ALA A 115 -7.15 -22.27 8.04
CA ALA A 115 -5.95 -22.61 8.78
C ALA A 115 -6.28 -23.01 10.23
N VAL A 116 -5.36 -23.71 10.88
CA VAL A 116 -5.46 -24.10 12.30
C VAL A 116 -4.32 -23.45 13.08
N ALA A 117 -4.64 -22.93 14.26
CA ALA A 117 -3.67 -22.43 15.23
C ALA A 117 -3.77 -23.22 16.55
N LEU A 118 -2.65 -23.53 17.19
CA LEU A 118 -2.56 -24.28 18.45
C LEU A 118 -1.62 -23.58 19.44
N THR A 119 -2.03 -23.44 20.69
CA THR A 119 -1.17 -22.98 21.79
C THR A 119 -1.52 -23.68 23.09
N TYR A 120 -0.66 -23.57 24.09
CA TYR A 120 -0.91 -24.06 25.44
C TYR A 120 -0.88 -22.92 26.45
N LEU A 121 -1.86 -22.87 27.35
CA LEU A 121 -1.94 -21.91 28.44
C LEU A 121 -1.68 -22.63 29.76
N GLU A 122 -0.62 -22.23 30.46
CA GLU A 122 -0.28 -22.75 31.79
C GLU A 122 -0.76 -21.79 32.88
N VAL A 123 -1.54 -22.32 33.82
CA VAL A 123 -2.03 -21.58 34.99
C VAL A 123 -1.76 -22.35 36.27
N GLY A 124 -1.33 -21.66 37.34
CA GLY A 124 -0.99 -22.31 38.61
C GLY A 124 -2.20 -22.84 39.39
N LYS A 125 -3.39 -22.30 39.13
CA LYS A 125 -4.67 -22.73 39.71
C LYS A 125 -5.75 -22.68 38.64
N ALA A 126 -6.75 -23.55 38.76
CA ALA A 126 -7.91 -23.49 37.89
C ALA A 126 -8.56 -22.10 37.98
N MET A 127 -8.88 -21.53 36.84
CA MET A 127 -9.41 -20.19 36.73
C MET A 127 -10.28 -20.07 35.49
N SER A 128 -11.12 -19.04 35.48
CA SER A 128 -11.92 -18.73 34.32
C SER A 128 -11.46 -17.40 33.73
N LEU A 129 -11.07 -17.45 32.46
CA LEU A 129 -10.52 -16.31 31.75
C LEU A 129 -11.55 -15.79 30.74
N SER A 130 -11.92 -14.52 30.87
CA SER A 130 -12.74 -13.84 29.88
C SER A 130 -11.85 -13.21 28.82
N CYS A 131 -12.07 -13.56 27.56
CA CYS A 131 -11.36 -13.01 26.42
C CYS A 131 -12.33 -12.39 25.44
N GLU A 132 -11.97 -11.24 24.87
CA GLU A 132 -12.53 -10.78 23.62
C GLU A 132 -11.91 -11.60 22.48
N LEU A 133 -12.75 -12.26 21.69
CA LEU A 133 -12.40 -12.90 20.43
C LEU A 133 -12.82 -11.95 19.31
N ALA A 134 -11.84 -11.40 18.59
CA ALA A 134 -12.06 -10.58 17.40
C ALA A 134 -11.74 -11.41 16.15
N VAL A 135 -12.57 -11.35 15.12
CA VAL A 135 -12.45 -12.18 13.91
C VAL A 135 -12.84 -11.42 12.65
N ALA A 136 -11.97 -11.44 11.65
CA ALA A 136 -12.34 -11.24 10.24
C ALA A 136 -12.41 -12.62 9.59
N GLY A 137 -13.63 -13.08 9.25
CA GLY A 137 -13.89 -14.46 8.83
C GLY A 137 -14.73 -15.26 9.80
N GLY A 138 -14.37 -16.53 10.00
CA GLY A 138 -15.03 -17.42 10.94
C GLY A 138 -14.05 -18.22 11.77
N VAL A 139 -14.34 -18.36 13.05
CA VAL A 139 -13.53 -19.08 14.03
C VAL A 139 -14.34 -20.16 14.75
N ARG A 140 -13.69 -21.31 14.97
CA ARG A 140 -14.10 -22.32 15.94
C ARG A 140 -12.99 -22.51 16.96
N LEU A 141 -13.35 -22.38 18.23
CA LEU A 141 -12.41 -22.42 19.35
C LEU A 141 -12.63 -23.70 20.16
N PHE A 142 -11.56 -24.46 20.32
CA PHE A 142 -11.55 -25.70 21.10
C PHE A 142 -10.62 -25.55 22.30
N LEU A 143 -11.08 -25.96 23.47
CA LEU A 143 -10.31 -26.01 24.70
C LEU A 143 -10.25 -27.46 25.19
N ASN A 144 -9.05 -28.00 25.34
CA ASN A 144 -8.81 -29.38 25.75
C ASN A 144 -9.62 -30.41 24.92
N GLY A 145 -9.72 -30.17 23.60
CA GLY A 145 -10.46 -31.01 22.65
C GLY A 145 -11.96 -30.74 22.55
N ALA A 146 -12.56 -30.00 23.49
CA ALA A 146 -13.98 -29.65 23.45
C ALA A 146 -14.22 -28.35 22.69
N LEU A 147 -15.21 -28.30 21.80
CA LEU A 147 -15.65 -27.07 21.15
C LEU A 147 -16.32 -26.15 22.19
N ILE A 148 -15.76 -24.96 22.39
CA ILE A 148 -16.25 -23.99 23.39
C ILE A 148 -16.88 -22.74 22.76
N ALA A 149 -16.51 -22.39 21.52
CA ALA A 149 -17.12 -21.29 20.79
C ALA A 149 -17.14 -21.53 19.28
N THR A 150 -18.21 -21.09 18.62
CA THR A 150 -18.29 -20.96 17.16
C THR A 150 -18.75 -19.54 16.85
N PHE A 151 -17.92 -18.80 16.13
CA PHE A 151 -18.20 -17.42 15.76
C PHE A 151 -17.88 -17.23 14.29
N THR A 152 -18.90 -17.21 13.45
CA THR A 152 -18.76 -17.27 11.97
C THR A 152 -19.48 -16.11 11.27
N PRO A 153 -19.11 -14.86 11.58
CA PRO A 153 -19.72 -13.70 10.95
C PRO A 153 -19.48 -13.69 9.43
N HIS A 154 -18.26 -13.98 8.97
CA HIS A 154 -17.86 -13.93 7.55
C HIS A 154 -18.29 -12.63 6.86
N LEU A 155 -18.09 -11.50 7.56
CA LEU A 155 -18.26 -10.18 7.01
C LEU A 155 -16.94 -9.78 6.34
N ARG A 156 -16.98 -9.59 5.01
CA ARG A 156 -15.78 -9.32 4.22
C ARG A 156 -15.04 -8.10 4.76
N ASN A 157 -13.76 -8.29 5.12
CA ASN A 157 -12.83 -7.26 5.60
C ASN A 157 -13.36 -6.44 6.79
N GLN A 158 -14.20 -7.06 7.61
CA GLN A 158 -14.74 -6.47 8.84
C GLN A 158 -14.43 -7.39 10.01
N ILE A 159 -13.89 -6.80 11.07
CA ILE A 159 -13.62 -7.49 12.32
C ILE A 159 -14.87 -7.38 13.18
N GLU A 160 -15.41 -8.53 13.54
CA GLU A 160 -16.48 -8.64 14.53
C GLU A 160 -15.91 -9.19 15.83
N THR A 161 -16.52 -8.83 16.96
CA THR A 161 -16.07 -9.27 18.29
C THR A 161 -17.14 -10.02 19.05
N THR A 162 -16.72 -10.95 19.90
CA THR A 162 -17.56 -11.59 20.90
C THR A 162 -16.74 -11.91 22.14
N LEU A 163 -17.39 -11.92 23.31
CA LEU A 163 -16.75 -12.44 24.52
C LEU A 163 -16.80 -13.96 24.52
N VAL A 164 -15.68 -14.59 24.88
CA VAL A 164 -15.56 -16.02 25.10
C VAL A 164 -14.97 -16.28 26.48
N LYS A 165 -15.35 -17.40 27.07
CA LYS A 165 -14.90 -17.82 28.41
C LYS A 165 -14.04 -19.06 28.28
N LEU A 166 -12.81 -19.00 28.76
CA LEU A 166 -11.87 -20.11 28.79
C LEU A 166 -11.80 -20.64 30.23
N ASP A 167 -12.44 -21.78 30.49
CA ASP A 167 -12.39 -22.43 31.80
C ASP A 167 -11.14 -23.30 31.91
N LEU A 168 -10.06 -22.68 32.39
CA LEU A 168 -8.72 -23.27 32.47
C LEU A 168 -8.58 -24.13 33.73
N GLN A 169 -8.04 -25.33 33.57
CA GLN A 169 -7.64 -26.23 34.65
C GLN A 169 -6.24 -25.88 35.16
N ALA A 170 -5.91 -26.24 36.40
CA ALA A 170 -4.55 -26.07 36.90
C ALA A 170 -3.56 -26.90 36.06
N GLY A 171 -2.43 -26.30 35.68
CA GLY A 171 -1.48 -26.87 34.73
C GLY A 171 -1.75 -26.42 33.29
N ASP A 172 -1.57 -27.33 32.34
CA ASP A 172 -1.59 -27.03 30.91
C ASP A 172 -2.98 -27.17 30.30
N ASN A 173 -3.37 -26.17 29.53
CA ASN A 173 -4.63 -26.16 28.79
C ASN A 173 -4.34 -25.98 27.31
N GLU A 174 -4.82 -26.91 26.50
CA GLU A 174 -4.69 -26.86 25.05
C GLU A 174 -5.76 -25.97 24.44
N LEU A 175 -5.35 -24.97 23.67
CA LEU A 175 -6.24 -24.08 22.94
C LEU A 175 -6.00 -24.21 21.44
N VAL A 176 -7.04 -24.57 20.69
CA VAL A 176 -7.00 -24.73 19.24
C VAL A 176 -8.03 -23.81 18.58
N VAL A 177 -7.60 -23.11 17.54
CA VAL A 177 -8.41 -22.22 16.72
C VAL A 177 -8.44 -22.80 15.32
N PHE A 178 -9.63 -23.02 14.77
CA PHE A 178 -9.82 -23.21 13.33
C PHE A 178 -10.37 -21.91 12.76
N CYS A 179 -9.67 -21.30 11.80
CA CYS A 179 -10.06 -20.04 11.16
C CYS A 179 -10.30 -20.25 9.66
N ASP A 180 -11.32 -19.62 9.09
CA ASP A 180 -11.60 -19.70 7.67
C ASP A 180 -12.38 -18.50 7.08
N GLU A 181 -12.25 -18.29 5.77
CA GLU A 181 -12.93 -17.22 5.04
C GLU A 181 -13.11 -17.59 3.55
N PHE A 182 -14.14 -17.01 2.92
CA PHE A 182 -14.25 -16.90 1.48
C PHE A 182 -13.40 -15.73 0.99
N ALA A 183 -12.28 -16.01 0.34
CA ALA A 183 -11.34 -15.00 -0.11
C ALA A 183 -11.60 -14.59 -1.57
N GLU A 184 -11.69 -13.28 -1.77
CA GLU A 184 -11.83 -12.58 -3.06
C GLU A 184 -11.10 -11.24 -2.98
N ARG A 185 -10.11 -11.05 -3.86
CA ARG A 185 -9.21 -9.89 -3.89
C ARG A 185 -8.47 -9.74 -2.57
N ASP A 186 -8.35 -8.53 -2.04
CA ASP A 186 -7.92 -8.29 -0.68
C ASP A 186 -8.93 -8.89 0.30
N SER A 187 -8.52 -9.94 1.01
CA SER A 187 -9.38 -10.63 1.97
C SER A 187 -8.69 -10.77 3.30
N ASP A 188 -9.31 -10.18 4.32
CA ASP A 188 -8.91 -10.34 5.70
C ASP A 188 -9.44 -11.66 6.24
N CYS A 189 -8.53 -12.52 6.67
CA CYS A 189 -8.81 -13.75 7.40
C CYS A 189 -7.91 -13.76 8.63
N SER A 190 -8.45 -13.36 9.76
CA SER A 190 -7.64 -13.12 10.96
C SER A 190 -8.43 -13.28 12.24
N PHE A 191 -7.72 -13.51 13.34
CA PHE A 191 -8.31 -13.50 14.68
C PHE A 191 -7.35 -12.92 15.73
N SER A 192 -7.92 -12.43 16.82
CA SER A 192 -7.18 -12.11 18.04
C SER A 192 -7.93 -12.59 19.28
N LEU A 193 -7.18 -12.90 20.34
CA LEU A 193 -7.71 -13.30 21.65
C LEU A 193 -7.06 -12.40 22.70
N THR A 194 -7.87 -11.50 23.26
CA THR A 194 -7.39 -10.50 24.23
C THR A 194 -8.12 -10.67 25.56
N CYS A 195 -7.37 -10.90 26.63
CA CYS A 195 -7.93 -10.98 27.98
C CYS A 195 -8.58 -9.65 28.36
N THR A 196 -9.75 -9.68 28.98
CA THR A 196 -10.44 -8.45 29.43
C THR A 196 -9.72 -7.75 30.59
N GLU A 197 -8.90 -8.49 31.32
CA GLU A 197 -8.09 -8.04 32.45
C GLU A 197 -6.65 -8.54 32.30
N ASP A 198 -5.69 -7.83 32.89
CA ASP A 198 -4.28 -8.21 32.88
C ASP A 198 -4.05 -9.58 33.56
N GLN A 199 -3.28 -10.43 32.90
CA GLN A 199 -2.94 -11.79 33.35
C GLN A 199 -1.41 -11.98 33.44
N PRO A 200 -0.71 -11.28 34.34
CA PRO A 200 0.75 -11.32 34.43
C PRO A 200 1.31 -12.70 34.85
N SER A 201 0.46 -13.56 35.45
CA SER A 201 0.83 -14.91 35.87
C SER A 201 0.53 -16.00 34.84
N LEU A 202 -0.19 -15.67 33.76
CA LEU A 202 -0.53 -16.65 32.73
C LEU A 202 0.66 -16.83 31.78
N ILE A 203 1.05 -18.08 31.56
CA ILE A 203 2.17 -18.42 30.68
C ILE A 203 1.65 -19.09 29.41
N GLN A 204 1.97 -18.51 28.26
CA GLN A 204 1.74 -19.14 26.96
C GLN A 204 2.94 -20.03 26.59
N LYS A 205 2.65 -21.21 26.05
CA LYS A 205 3.66 -22.21 25.70
C LYS A 205 3.53 -22.70 24.26
N LEU A 206 4.68 -22.77 23.59
CA LEU A 206 4.81 -23.37 22.27
C LEU A 206 5.71 -24.62 22.32
N PRO A 207 5.21 -25.80 21.91
CA PRO A 207 6.01 -27.02 21.92
C PRO A 207 7.03 -27.05 20.78
N ILE A 208 8.32 -26.99 21.13
CA ILE A 208 9.45 -26.89 20.19
C ILE A 208 10.25 -28.19 20.06
N ALA A 209 9.66 -29.33 20.44
CA ALA A 209 10.30 -30.65 20.44
C ALA A 209 11.54 -30.73 21.36
N ASP A 210 12.74 -30.96 20.84
CA ASP A 210 14.01 -31.12 21.58
C ASP A 210 14.95 -29.91 21.45
N ARG A 211 14.49 -28.83 20.82
CA ARG A 211 15.25 -27.59 20.57
C ARG A 211 15.47 -26.77 21.85
N SER A 212 16.52 -25.95 21.86
CA SER A 212 16.89 -25.03 22.95
C SER A 212 16.02 -23.77 22.93
N ALA A 213 15.20 -23.59 23.97
CA ALA A 213 14.35 -22.41 24.11
C ALA A 213 15.14 -21.09 24.24
N GLU A 214 16.35 -21.13 24.81
CA GLU A 214 17.21 -19.96 24.98
C GLU A 214 17.77 -19.49 23.64
N LEU A 215 18.28 -20.42 22.84
CA LEU A 215 18.83 -20.11 21.52
C LEU A 215 17.75 -19.61 20.56
N VAL A 216 16.57 -20.23 20.59
CA VAL A 216 15.42 -19.77 19.81
C VAL A 216 15.07 -18.32 20.11
N ARG A 217 15.00 -17.93 21.40
CA ARG A 217 14.71 -16.53 21.79
C ARG A 217 15.80 -15.58 21.31
N ALA A 218 17.07 -15.96 21.45
CA ALA A 218 18.16 -15.14 20.93
C ALA A 218 18.07 -14.91 19.41
N VAL A 219 17.67 -15.94 18.65
CA VAL A 219 17.44 -15.82 17.20
C VAL A 219 16.19 -15.01 16.87
N GLU A 220 15.10 -15.17 17.64
CA GLU A 220 13.89 -14.34 17.54
C GLU A 220 14.24 -12.85 17.74
N ASP A 221 14.95 -12.52 18.82
CA ASP A 221 15.34 -11.15 19.14
C ASP A 221 16.24 -10.54 18.05
N ALA A 222 17.22 -11.32 17.55
CA ALA A 222 18.10 -10.90 16.46
C ALA A 222 17.33 -10.65 15.16
N LEU A 223 16.42 -11.56 14.79
CA LEU A 223 15.66 -11.43 13.55
C LEU A 223 14.64 -10.28 13.62
N GLY A 224 14.04 -10.04 14.79
CA GLY A 224 13.12 -8.91 14.99
C GLY A 224 13.81 -7.54 14.95
N ASP A 225 15.12 -7.47 15.19
CA ASP A 225 15.93 -6.24 15.03
C ASP A 225 16.49 -6.07 13.60
N LEU A 226 16.22 -7.03 12.70
CA LEU A 226 16.72 -7.01 11.33
C LEU A 226 16.23 -5.76 10.59
N SER A 227 17.18 -5.00 10.07
CA SER A 227 16.92 -3.68 9.50
C SER A 227 17.96 -3.30 8.45
N CYS A 228 17.60 -2.38 7.55
CA CYS A 228 18.54 -1.71 6.65
C CYS A 228 19.04 -0.42 7.29
N ARG A 229 20.23 0.05 6.90
CA ARG A 229 20.72 1.39 7.30
C ARG A 229 19.79 2.50 6.82
N SER A 230 19.33 2.38 5.58
CA SER A 230 18.40 3.31 4.93
C SER A 230 17.29 2.50 4.28
N ASN A 231 16.10 3.11 4.17
CA ASN A 231 15.01 2.58 3.36
C ASN A 231 15.22 2.86 1.86
N HIS A 232 16.27 3.58 1.48
CA HIS A 232 16.52 4.07 0.12
C HIS A 232 17.97 3.82 -0.31
N ILE A 233 18.21 2.67 -0.93
CA ILE A 233 19.54 2.25 -1.37
C ILE A 233 19.74 2.70 -2.81
N ARG A 234 20.75 3.55 -3.03
CA ARG A 234 20.96 4.24 -4.32
C ARG A 234 22.35 4.05 -4.91
N GLU A 235 23.31 3.69 -4.08
CA GLU A 235 24.71 3.47 -4.41
C GLU A 235 25.34 2.51 -3.40
N GLY A 236 26.42 1.84 -3.80
CA GLY A 236 27.22 1.00 -2.91
C GLY A 236 26.56 -0.33 -2.54
N GLU A 237 26.94 -0.85 -1.37
CA GLU A 237 26.51 -2.15 -0.86
C GLU A 237 25.16 -2.06 -0.14
N VAL A 238 24.34 -3.10 -0.32
CA VAL A 238 23.10 -3.27 0.43
C VAL A 238 23.42 -3.94 1.76
N GLU A 239 23.44 -3.15 2.84
CA GLU A 239 23.80 -3.61 4.19
C GLU A 239 22.56 -3.85 5.08
N LEU A 240 22.53 -5.03 5.71
CA LEU A 240 21.57 -5.39 6.75
C LEU A 240 22.23 -5.41 8.13
N PHE A 241 21.43 -5.13 9.15
CA PHE A 241 21.87 -4.95 10.54
C PHE A 241 21.02 -5.80 11.48
N CYS A 242 21.68 -6.65 12.26
CA CYS A 242 21.16 -7.30 13.47
C CYS A 242 22.30 -7.95 14.25
N SER A 243 22.12 -8.24 15.53
CA SER A 243 23.13 -8.96 16.31
C SER A 243 23.22 -10.42 15.90
N ASN A 244 24.42 -10.97 15.73
CA ASN A 244 24.59 -12.42 15.57
C ASN A 244 24.33 -13.12 16.93
N PRO A 245 23.32 -14.00 17.04
CA PRO A 245 23.00 -14.70 18.29
C PRO A 245 23.97 -15.84 18.64
N TYR A 246 24.89 -16.22 17.74
CA TYR A 246 25.86 -17.29 17.93
C TYR A 246 27.24 -16.77 18.31
N GLU A 247 27.89 -17.45 19.26
CA GLU A 247 29.25 -17.08 19.71
C GLU A 247 30.32 -17.37 18.65
N ASN A 248 30.20 -18.49 17.94
CA ASN A 248 31.27 -19.02 17.07
C ASN A 248 30.77 -19.48 15.69
N GLU A 249 29.53 -19.16 15.33
CA GLU A 249 28.90 -19.59 14.07
C GLU A 249 28.35 -18.40 13.28
N ASP A 250 28.25 -18.57 11.97
CA ASP A 250 27.62 -17.59 11.09
C ASP A 250 26.10 -17.60 11.33
N PHE A 251 25.50 -16.43 11.52
CA PHE A 251 24.05 -16.27 11.45
C PHE A 251 23.65 -15.98 10.01
N VAL A 252 22.99 -16.95 9.38
CA VAL A 252 22.55 -16.86 7.98
C VAL A 252 21.06 -16.56 7.94
N VAL A 253 20.71 -15.47 7.25
CA VAL A 253 19.32 -15.08 6.98
C VAL A 253 19.09 -15.17 5.48
N SER A 254 18.19 -16.05 5.07
CA SER A 254 17.71 -16.14 3.69
C SER A 254 16.70 -15.03 3.45
N LEU A 255 16.81 -14.31 2.34
CA LEU A 255 15.83 -13.32 1.92
C LEU A 255 15.22 -13.76 0.61
N VAL A 256 13.90 -13.91 0.61
CA VAL A 256 13.11 -14.23 -0.59
C VAL A 256 12.07 -13.15 -0.75
N GLY A 257 12.10 -12.44 -1.87
CA GLY A 257 11.27 -11.25 -2.04
C GLY A 257 11.30 -10.68 -3.44
N ALA A 258 10.44 -9.71 -3.68
CA ALA A 258 10.36 -8.99 -4.94
C ALA A 258 9.61 -7.67 -4.72
N THR A 259 9.39 -6.92 -5.80
CA THR A 259 8.35 -5.90 -5.83
C THR A 259 6.97 -6.54 -5.63
N GLU A 260 5.99 -5.79 -5.13
CA GLU A 260 4.66 -6.30 -4.81
C GLU A 260 4.03 -7.11 -5.96
N GLU A 261 4.13 -6.61 -7.20
CA GLU A 261 3.53 -7.26 -8.36
C GLU A 261 4.22 -8.58 -8.73
N ASN A 262 5.55 -8.60 -8.73
CA ASN A 262 6.32 -9.82 -8.98
C ASN A 262 6.12 -10.86 -7.86
N PHE A 263 5.97 -10.40 -6.61
CA PHE A 263 5.68 -11.25 -5.46
C PHE A 263 4.35 -11.99 -5.64
N MET A 264 3.29 -11.28 -6.06
CA MET A 264 1.97 -11.87 -6.31
C MET A 264 1.97 -12.98 -7.38
N VAL A 265 2.92 -12.96 -8.32
CA VAL A 265 3.02 -13.95 -9.40
C VAL A 265 4.13 -14.98 -9.16
N GLY A 266 4.73 -15.00 -7.96
CA GLY A 266 5.78 -15.94 -7.58
C GLY A 266 7.11 -15.74 -8.31
N ASP A 267 7.36 -14.57 -8.90
CA ASP A 267 8.65 -14.25 -9.49
C ASP A 267 9.55 -13.60 -8.44
N LEU A 268 10.24 -14.45 -7.69
CA LEU A 268 10.96 -14.06 -6.47
C LEU A 268 12.46 -13.94 -6.75
N TYR A 269 13.07 -12.95 -6.11
CA TYR A 269 14.51 -12.80 -5.99
C TYR A 269 14.97 -13.41 -4.66
N GLU A 270 16.04 -14.19 -4.71
CA GLU A 270 16.60 -14.89 -3.56
C GLU A 270 18.03 -14.43 -3.31
N THR A 271 18.34 -14.11 -2.05
CA THR A 271 19.70 -13.80 -1.59
C THR A 271 19.88 -14.20 -0.12
N LYS A 272 21.10 -14.07 0.41
CA LYS A 272 21.42 -14.42 1.80
C LYS A 272 22.29 -13.34 2.44
N ALA A 273 21.90 -12.93 3.64
CA ALA A 273 22.76 -12.18 4.55
C ALA A 273 23.51 -13.14 5.46
N VAL A 274 24.82 -12.95 5.60
CA VAL A 274 25.69 -13.76 6.47
C VAL A 274 26.35 -12.86 7.51
N PHE A 275 25.83 -12.89 8.73
CA PHE A 275 26.40 -12.18 9.87
C PHE A 275 27.48 -13.06 10.52
N LYS A 276 28.73 -12.61 10.47
CA LYS A 276 29.87 -13.35 11.06
C LYS A 276 29.84 -13.30 12.59
N PRO A 277 30.49 -14.24 13.31
CA PRO A 277 30.61 -14.18 14.76
C PRO A 277 31.12 -12.82 15.25
N GLY A 278 30.43 -12.22 16.22
CA GLY A 278 30.77 -10.90 16.77
C GLY A 278 30.50 -9.70 15.85
N MET A 279 29.98 -9.92 14.64
CA MET A 279 29.59 -8.85 13.70
C MET A 279 28.08 -8.63 13.75
N SER A 280 27.65 -7.39 13.49
CA SER A 280 26.24 -7.00 13.43
C SER A 280 25.78 -6.53 12.06
N ILE A 281 26.63 -6.68 11.04
CA ILE A 281 26.41 -6.20 9.67
C ILE A 281 26.65 -7.35 8.70
N ALA A 282 25.77 -7.45 7.70
CA ALA A 282 25.93 -8.35 6.55
C ALA A 282 25.62 -7.59 5.25
N SER A 283 26.43 -7.82 4.21
CA SER A 283 26.17 -7.27 2.87
C SER A 283 25.40 -8.28 2.01
N LEU A 284 24.43 -7.79 1.23
CA LEU A 284 23.78 -8.53 0.14
C LEU A 284 24.47 -8.33 -1.22
N GLY A 285 25.56 -7.55 -1.25
CA GLY A 285 26.28 -7.15 -2.46
C GLY A 285 25.92 -5.74 -2.95
N PRO A 286 26.46 -5.34 -4.11
CA PRO A 286 26.20 -4.02 -4.68
C PRO A 286 24.73 -3.87 -5.09
N CYS A 287 24.17 -2.67 -4.92
CA CYS A 287 22.77 -2.38 -5.19
C CYS A 287 22.32 -2.73 -6.62
N GLU A 288 23.21 -2.66 -7.61
CA GLU A 288 22.98 -3.04 -9.01
C GLU A 288 22.70 -4.53 -9.22
N SER A 289 23.05 -5.38 -8.25
CA SER A 289 22.81 -6.82 -8.30
C SER A 289 21.43 -7.24 -7.78
N LEU A 290 20.70 -6.30 -7.17
CA LEU A 290 19.33 -6.50 -6.70
C LEU A 290 18.31 -5.93 -7.71
N PRO A 291 17.07 -6.43 -7.72
CA PRO A 291 16.00 -5.83 -8.52
C PRO A 291 15.78 -4.36 -8.15
N ILE A 292 15.41 -3.54 -9.12
CA ILE A 292 15.11 -2.12 -8.92
C ILE A 292 13.64 -1.93 -8.55
N GLY A 293 13.37 -1.18 -7.49
CA GLY A 293 12.02 -0.92 -6.96
C GLY A 293 11.93 -1.02 -5.44
N TYR A 294 10.71 -0.90 -4.91
CA TYR A 294 10.43 -1.17 -3.50
C TYR A 294 10.27 -2.68 -3.28
N LEU A 295 11.29 -3.28 -2.66
CA LEU A 295 11.39 -4.72 -2.46
C LEU A 295 10.79 -5.10 -1.11
N GLN A 296 9.95 -6.13 -1.11
CA GLN A 296 9.41 -6.76 0.09
C GLN A 296 10.02 -8.16 0.20
N PHE A 297 10.73 -8.40 1.30
CA PHE A 297 11.40 -9.67 1.60
C PHE A 297 10.72 -10.37 2.77
N VAL A 298 10.53 -11.68 2.61
CA VAL A 298 10.43 -12.61 3.72
C VAL A 298 11.85 -13.03 4.07
N ALA A 299 12.31 -12.56 5.23
CA ALA A 299 13.57 -12.98 5.83
C ALA A 299 13.32 -14.25 6.65
N SER A 300 14.08 -15.31 6.41
CA SER A 300 13.97 -16.57 7.15
C SER A 300 15.32 -17.07 7.63
N THR A 301 15.32 -17.71 8.79
CA THR A 301 16.50 -18.39 9.32
C THR A 301 16.07 -19.67 10.02
N THR A 302 17.00 -20.61 10.15
CA THR A 302 16.74 -21.91 10.77
C THR A 302 17.57 -22.04 12.05
N VAL A 303 16.89 -22.26 13.17
CA VAL A 303 17.51 -22.58 14.47
C VAL A 303 17.15 -24.01 14.84
N GLN A 304 18.14 -24.92 14.84
CA GLN A 304 17.95 -26.34 15.17
C GLN A 304 16.76 -26.98 14.42
N GLY A 305 16.66 -26.71 13.10
CA GLY A 305 15.58 -27.24 12.26
C GLY A 305 14.20 -26.62 12.50
N MET A 306 14.11 -25.45 13.15
CA MET A 306 12.90 -24.62 13.21
C MET A 306 13.12 -23.34 12.42
N GLU A 307 12.19 -23.01 11.54
CA GLU A 307 12.21 -21.76 10.79
C GLU A 307 11.58 -20.63 11.61
N ILE A 308 12.22 -19.46 11.55
CA ILE A 308 11.69 -18.20 12.04
C ILE A 308 11.65 -17.25 10.85
N HIS A 309 10.52 -16.60 10.64
CA HIS A 309 10.31 -15.65 9.56
C HIS A 309 10.10 -14.24 10.09
N TYR A 310 10.62 -13.26 9.38
CA TYR A 310 10.37 -11.85 9.59
C TYR A 310 10.18 -11.16 8.25
N ARG A 311 9.67 -9.93 8.25
CA ARG A 311 9.48 -9.15 7.04
C ARG A 311 10.40 -7.94 7.06
N LEU A 312 10.96 -7.64 5.90
CA LEU A 312 11.83 -6.49 5.68
C LEU A 312 11.41 -5.87 4.34
N ALA A 313 11.39 -4.54 4.25
CA ALA A 313 11.18 -3.87 2.98
C ALA A 313 12.03 -2.62 2.87
N PHE A 314 12.52 -2.35 1.67
CA PHE A 314 13.29 -1.16 1.33
C PHE A 314 13.24 -0.89 -0.17
N GLU A 315 13.46 0.37 -0.55
CA GLU A 315 13.66 0.76 -1.93
C GLU A 315 15.11 0.51 -2.35
N ASN A 316 15.30 -0.26 -3.42
CA ASN A 316 16.55 -0.37 -4.15
C ASN A 316 16.43 0.39 -5.47
N PHE A 317 17.16 1.49 -5.62
CA PHE A 317 17.13 2.35 -6.80
C PHE A 317 18.55 2.79 -7.22
N PRO A 318 19.34 1.89 -7.84
CA PRO A 318 20.72 2.19 -8.21
C PRO A 318 20.80 3.32 -9.23
N LEU A 319 21.41 4.45 -8.86
CA LEU A 319 21.49 5.64 -9.72
C LEU A 319 22.30 5.39 -11.00
N SER A 320 23.24 4.43 -10.96
CA SER A 320 24.04 4.00 -12.10
C SER A 320 23.22 3.37 -13.24
N LEU A 321 22.00 2.90 -12.95
CA LEU A 321 21.10 2.29 -13.92
C LEU A 321 20.10 3.29 -14.53
N VAL A 322 19.99 4.48 -13.94
CA VAL A 322 19.03 5.51 -14.37
C VAL A 322 19.62 6.26 -15.56
N PRO A 323 18.93 6.29 -16.72
CA PRO A 323 19.43 7.01 -17.89
C PRO A 323 19.30 8.53 -17.69
N SER A 324 20.30 9.28 -18.14
CA SER A 324 20.15 10.73 -18.29
C SER A 324 19.04 11.04 -19.30
N PRO A 325 18.10 11.97 -18.99
CA PRO A 325 16.99 12.28 -19.87
C PRO A 325 17.46 12.85 -21.20
N ALA A 326 16.98 12.29 -22.30
CA ALA A 326 17.15 12.87 -23.63
C ALA A 326 16.42 14.22 -23.75
N SER A 327 16.80 15.03 -24.73
CA SER A 327 16.29 16.39 -24.91
C SER A 327 14.81 16.45 -25.34
N SER A 328 14.35 15.49 -26.16
CA SER A 328 12.96 15.42 -26.63
C SER A 328 12.17 14.34 -25.90
N MET A 329 10.85 14.55 -25.78
CA MET A 329 9.93 13.56 -25.20
C MET A 329 9.94 12.25 -25.99
N GLU A 330 10.04 12.31 -27.32
CA GLU A 330 10.09 11.13 -28.20
C GLU A 330 11.33 10.25 -27.93
N GLU A 331 12.51 10.85 -27.75
CA GLU A 331 13.70 10.08 -27.38
C GLU A 331 13.61 9.55 -25.94
N ARG A 332 12.99 10.30 -25.02
CA ARG A 332 12.71 9.80 -23.66
C ARG A 332 11.75 8.62 -23.65
N LYS A 333 10.74 8.58 -24.52
CA LYS A 333 9.86 7.40 -24.69
C LYS A 333 10.65 6.17 -25.13
N LYS A 334 11.61 6.31 -26.04
CA LYS A 334 12.51 5.21 -26.45
C LYS A 334 13.40 4.74 -25.30
N GLN A 335 13.97 5.68 -24.53
CA GLN A 335 14.73 5.35 -23.32
C GLN A 335 13.86 4.60 -22.32
N ALA A 336 12.61 5.00 -22.13
CA ALA A 336 11.67 4.34 -21.23
C ALA A 336 11.34 2.91 -21.68
N PHE A 337 11.10 2.66 -22.98
CA PHE A 337 10.95 1.30 -23.49
C PHE A 337 12.19 0.43 -23.24
N SER A 338 13.38 0.99 -23.48
CA SER A 338 14.64 0.28 -23.26
C SER A 338 14.83 -0.08 -21.79
N PHE A 339 14.49 0.85 -20.90
CA PHE A 339 14.54 0.65 -19.45
C PHE A 339 13.55 -0.42 -18.98
N LEU A 340 12.27 -0.31 -19.37
CA LEU A 340 11.22 -1.27 -18.98
C LEU A 340 11.45 -2.68 -19.57
N ALA A 341 11.98 -2.79 -20.80
CA ALA A 341 12.32 -4.08 -21.38
C ALA A 341 13.36 -4.84 -20.53
N ARG A 342 14.30 -4.11 -19.92
CA ARG A 342 15.39 -4.67 -19.12
C ARG A 342 15.02 -4.85 -17.64
N TYR A 343 14.42 -3.84 -17.04
CA TYR A 343 14.22 -3.72 -15.59
C TYR A 343 12.78 -3.65 -15.15
N GLY A 344 11.84 -3.58 -16.11
CA GLY A 344 10.43 -3.43 -15.79
C GLY A 344 9.86 -4.66 -15.09
N GLU A 345 8.73 -4.40 -14.42
CA GLU A 345 7.89 -5.44 -13.84
C GLU A 345 7.62 -6.54 -14.85
N ARG A 346 7.62 -7.79 -14.39
CA ARG A 346 7.33 -8.92 -15.26
C ARG A 346 5.83 -8.91 -15.44
N ASN A 347 5.33 -8.26 -16.48
CA ASN A 347 3.90 -8.17 -16.78
C ASN A 347 3.72 -7.71 -18.25
N GLY A 348 2.48 -7.38 -18.63
CA GLY A 348 2.13 -6.94 -19.98
C GLY A 348 2.84 -5.66 -20.45
N ASN A 349 3.23 -4.77 -19.53
CA ASN A 349 4.00 -3.56 -19.85
C ASN A 349 5.35 -3.92 -20.46
N ARG A 350 6.06 -4.84 -19.81
CA ARG A 350 7.37 -5.31 -20.27
C ARG A 350 7.28 -6.08 -21.58
N VAL A 351 6.20 -6.82 -21.82
CA VAL A 351 5.92 -7.48 -23.11
C VAL A 351 5.93 -6.45 -24.24
N VAL A 352 5.19 -5.35 -24.09
CA VAL A 352 5.13 -4.28 -25.08
C VAL A 352 6.47 -3.54 -25.20
N ALA A 353 7.13 -3.27 -24.08
CA ALA A 353 8.45 -2.64 -24.08
C ALA A 353 9.51 -3.48 -24.82
N ILE A 354 9.49 -4.81 -24.68
CA ILE A 354 10.38 -5.72 -25.42
C ILE A 354 10.16 -5.63 -26.93
N LEU A 355 8.91 -5.54 -27.40
CA LEU A 355 8.61 -5.41 -28.84
C LEU A 355 9.13 -4.09 -29.42
N HIS A 356 9.02 -2.99 -28.68
CA HIS A 356 9.52 -1.68 -29.12
C HIS A 356 11.05 -1.56 -29.03
N ALA A 357 11.67 -2.16 -28.01
CA ALA A 357 13.12 -2.01 -27.74
C ALA A 357 13.98 -3.12 -28.37
N GLY A 358 13.40 -4.20 -28.90
CA GLY A 358 14.13 -5.34 -29.45
C GLY A 358 14.76 -6.25 -28.39
N GLY A 359 13.96 -6.65 -27.39
CA GLY A 359 14.40 -7.52 -26.29
C GLY A 359 14.35 -9.03 -26.59
N ASP A 360 14.57 -9.86 -25.56
CA ASP A 360 14.63 -11.33 -25.68
C ASP A 360 13.26 -11.98 -25.98
N GLN A 361 13.21 -12.81 -27.03
CA GLN A 361 12.00 -13.51 -27.47
C GLN A 361 11.45 -14.46 -26.41
N LYS A 362 12.29 -15.22 -25.70
CA LYS A 362 11.81 -16.21 -24.72
C LYS A 362 11.12 -15.53 -23.55
N THR A 363 11.70 -14.42 -23.08
CA THR A 363 11.11 -13.57 -22.05
C THR A 363 9.77 -13.00 -22.52
N PHE A 364 9.71 -12.46 -23.74
CA PHE A 364 8.45 -12.00 -24.33
C PHE A 364 7.36 -13.09 -24.33
N GLU A 365 7.66 -14.28 -24.87
CA GLU A 365 6.68 -15.36 -24.99
C GLU A 365 6.19 -15.85 -23.63
N HIS A 366 7.11 -16.00 -22.66
CA HIS A 366 6.78 -16.41 -21.30
C HIS A 366 5.83 -15.40 -20.62
N LEU A 367 6.18 -14.11 -20.66
CA LEU A 367 5.39 -13.07 -20.02
C LEU A 367 4.02 -12.92 -20.70
N LEU A 368 3.96 -12.93 -22.03
CA LEU A 368 2.68 -12.83 -22.76
C LEU A 368 1.75 -14.00 -22.45
N LYS A 369 2.25 -15.24 -22.46
CA LYS A 369 1.43 -16.43 -22.11
C LYS A 369 0.91 -16.39 -20.69
N ARG A 370 1.73 -15.89 -19.75
CA ARG A 370 1.28 -15.70 -18.37
C ARG A 370 0.17 -14.66 -18.29
N GLN A 371 0.27 -13.54 -19.01
CA GLN A 371 -0.81 -12.54 -19.04
C GLN A 371 -2.08 -13.08 -19.71
N ILE A 372 -1.97 -13.84 -20.80
CA ILE A 372 -3.13 -14.51 -21.41
C ILE A 372 -3.81 -15.44 -20.39
N THR A 373 -3.03 -16.19 -19.62
CA THR A 373 -3.56 -17.07 -18.56
C THR A 373 -4.27 -16.29 -17.46
N PHE A 374 -3.67 -15.19 -17.01
CA PHE A 374 -4.24 -14.30 -15.99
C PHE A 374 -5.60 -13.72 -16.43
N ILE A 375 -5.67 -13.20 -17.66
CA ILE A 375 -6.90 -12.62 -18.22
C ILE A 375 -7.96 -13.70 -18.44
N ASN A 376 -7.59 -14.87 -18.97
CA ASN A 376 -8.54 -15.97 -19.19
C ASN A 376 -9.11 -16.54 -17.88
N LYS A 377 -8.37 -16.44 -16.78
CA LYS A 377 -8.87 -16.76 -15.43
C LYS A 377 -9.80 -15.69 -14.87
N ARG A 378 -10.00 -14.56 -15.58
CA ARG A 378 -10.77 -13.40 -15.08
C ARG A 378 -10.27 -12.96 -13.71
N SER A 379 -8.95 -12.95 -13.57
CA SER A 379 -8.30 -12.49 -12.35
C SER A 379 -8.53 -10.99 -12.19
N ASP A 380 -8.72 -10.51 -10.96
CA ASP A 380 -8.85 -9.07 -10.68
C ASP A 380 -7.66 -8.27 -11.29
N CYS A 381 -7.92 -7.05 -11.79
CA CYS A 381 -6.99 -6.26 -12.60
C CYS A 381 -6.65 -6.78 -14.01
N SER A 382 -7.43 -7.71 -14.58
CA SER A 382 -7.22 -8.18 -15.98
C SER A 382 -7.32 -7.06 -17.02
N ASP A 383 -8.19 -6.09 -16.77
CA ASP A 383 -8.40 -4.86 -17.55
C ASP A 383 -7.11 -4.02 -17.68
N PHE A 384 -6.22 -4.06 -16.68
CA PHE A 384 -4.94 -3.34 -16.72
C PHE A 384 -3.90 -3.95 -17.67
N TYR A 385 -4.15 -5.14 -18.24
CA TYR A 385 -3.27 -5.78 -19.22
C TYR A 385 -3.93 -6.01 -20.57
N LEU A 386 -5.26 -6.15 -20.60
CA LEU A 386 -6.01 -6.44 -21.82
C LEU A 386 -5.86 -5.32 -22.89
N SER A 387 -5.74 -4.06 -22.46
CA SER A 387 -5.57 -2.89 -23.35
C SER A 387 -4.33 -2.94 -24.25
N TYR A 388 -3.34 -3.79 -23.92
CA TYR A 388 -2.13 -3.98 -24.74
C TYR A 388 -2.35 -4.93 -25.92
N PHE A 389 -3.32 -5.83 -25.87
CA PHE A 389 -3.51 -6.82 -26.94
C PHE A 389 -3.92 -6.18 -28.27
N PRO A 390 -4.86 -5.20 -28.31
CA PRO A 390 -5.14 -4.48 -29.53
C PRO A 390 -3.90 -3.77 -30.11
N HIS A 391 -3.06 -3.17 -29.27
CA HIS A 391 -1.81 -2.53 -29.72
C HIS A 391 -0.86 -3.54 -30.37
N ILE A 392 -0.62 -4.69 -29.72
CA ILE A 392 0.25 -5.75 -30.24
C ILE A 392 -0.30 -6.27 -31.58
N LEU A 393 -1.61 -6.54 -31.66
CA LEU A 393 -2.26 -7.11 -32.84
C LEU A 393 -2.31 -6.13 -34.02
N ARG A 394 -2.43 -4.82 -33.77
CA ARG A 394 -2.44 -3.78 -34.83
C ARG A 394 -1.04 -3.43 -35.30
N THR A 395 -0.12 -3.20 -34.35
CA THR A 395 1.20 -2.60 -34.63
C THR A 395 2.26 -3.66 -34.93
N PHE A 396 2.19 -4.81 -34.27
CA PHE A 396 3.22 -5.85 -34.30
C PHE A 396 2.73 -7.16 -34.92
N SER A 397 1.64 -7.14 -35.70
CA SER A 397 1.11 -8.34 -36.34
C SER A 397 2.19 -9.08 -37.13
N ASP A 398 3.00 -8.38 -37.92
CA ASP A 398 4.02 -9.01 -38.75
C ASP A 398 5.37 -9.21 -38.03
N HIS A 399 5.44 -8.90 -36.74
CA HIS A 399 6.64 -9.09 -35.94
C HIS A 399 6.91 -10.59 -35.73
N PRO A 400 8.16 -11.09 -35.89
CA PRO A 400 8.47 -12.51 -35.80
C PRO A 400 8.11 -13.17 -34.46
N TYR A 401 8.09 -12.39 -33.37
CA TYR A 401 7.71 -12.90 -32.04
C TYR A 401 6.18 -13.11 -31.93
N VAL A 402 5.38 -12.37 -32.70
CA VAL A 402 3.91 -12.42 -32.65
C VAL A 402 3.43 -13.49 -33.63
N THR A 403 3.70 -14.74 -33.26
CA THR A 403 3.33 -15.91 -34.07
C THR A 403 1.82 -16.02 -34.27
N LYS A 404 1.40 -16.73 -35.32
CA LYS A 404 -0.03 -16.99 -35.58
C LYS A 404 -0.76 -17.53 -34.35
N ASN A 405 -0.16 -18.48 -33.63
CA ASN A 405 -0.74 -19.07 -32.43
C ASN A 405 -0.97 -18.02 -31.33
N LEU A 406 0.00 -17.13 -31.09
CA LEU A 406 -0.17 -16.06 -30.10
C LEU A 406 -1.23 -15.04 -30.52
N LYS A 407 -1.37 -14.76 -31.82
CA LYS A 407 -2.47 -13.92 -32.32
C LYS A 407 -3.82 -14.57 -32.06
N ASP A 408 -3.95 -15.86 -32.33
CA ASP A 408 -5.17 -16.62 -32.12
C ASP A 408 -5.53 -16.69 -30.62
N GLU A 409 -4.54 -16.89 -29.74
CA GLU A 409 -4.71 -16.86 -28.28
C GLU A 409 -5.14 -15.47 -27.77
N MET A 410 -4.49 -14.38 -28.21
CA MET A 410 -4.90 -13.01 -27.84
C MET A 410 -6.29 -12.66 -28.36
N LYS A 411 -6.63 -13.07 -29.59
CA LYS A 411 -7.99 -12.89 -30.14
C LYS A 411 -9.04 -13.64 -29.33
N ALA A 412 -8.78 -14.91 -29.01
CA ALA A 412 -9.69 -15.71 -28.18
C ALA A 412 -9.90 -15.09 -26.81
N CYS A 413 -8.83 -14.54 -26.22
CA CYS A 413 -8.88 -13.80 -24.96
C CYS A 413 -9.80 -12.57 -25.08
N LEU A 414 -9.59 -11.71 -26.09
CA LEU A 414 -10.41 -10.52 -26.33
C LEU A 414 -11.89 -10.85 -26.56
N LEU A 415 -12.20 -11.89 -27.34
CA LEU A 415 -13.59 -12.26 -27.64
C LEU A 415 -14.29 -13.00 -26.50
N GLY A 416 -13.54 -13.69 -25.62
CA GLY A 416 -14.09 -14.45 -24.48
C GLY A 416 -14.10 -13.71 -23.14
N PHE A 417 -13.55 -12.50 -23.10
CA PHE A 417 -13.45 -11.70 -21.88
C PHE A 417 -14.82 -11.18 -21.43
N ARG A 418 -14.92 -10.92 -20.11
CA ARG A 418 -16.09 -10.30 -19.48
C ARG A 418 -15.82 -8.81 -19.33
N TYR A 419 -16.44 -7.98 -20.18
CA TYR A 419 -16.11 -6.54 -20.23
C TYR A 419 -16.84 -5.71 -19.20
N TRP A 420 -17.96 -6.20 -18.66
CA TRP A 420 -18.71 -5.46 -17.65
C TRP A 420 -19.53 -6.38 -16.74
N HIS A 421 -19.96 -5.86 -15.59
CA HIS A 421 -20.62 -6.65 -14.54
C HIS A 421 -22.03 -7.17 -14.96
N ASP A 422 -22.65 -6.53 -15.95
CA ASP A 422 -23.93 -6.93 -16.56
C ASP A 422 -23.81 -8.16 -17.49
N GLU A 423 -22.59 -8.65 -17.71
CA GLU A 423 -22.31 -9.90 -18.39
C GLU A 423 -22.16 -11.08 -17.40
N PRO A 424 -22.44 -12.32 -17.83
CA PRO A 424 -22.34 -13.49 -16.95
C PRO A 424 -20.92 -13.72 -16.43
N GLY A 425 -20.77 -13.86 -15.12
CA GLY A 425 -19.52 -14.29 -14.49
C GLY A 425 -19.71 -14.77 -13.05
N ASP A 426 -18.75 -15.55 -12.57
CA ASP A 426 -18.60 -16.00 -11.18
C ASP A 426 -17.21 -15.63 -10.61
N ASP A 427 -16.52 -14.71 -11.29
CA ASP A 427 -15.19 -14.22 -10.99
C ASP A 427 -15.15 -13.15 -9.88
N ALA A 428 -13.93 -12.77 -9.46
CA ALA A 428 -13.67 -11.78 -8.42
C ALA A 428 -13.23 -10.41 -8.97
N MET A 429 -13.42 -10.14 -10.27
CA MET A 429 -12.99 -8.87 -10.88
C MET A 429 -13.74 -7.68 -10.30
N TRP A 430 -13.01 -6.59 -10.07
CA TRP A 430 -13.56 -5.35 -9.51
C TRP A 430 -13.96 -4.36 -10.61
N PHE A 431 -15.27 -4.16 -10.79
CA PHE A 431 -15.81 -3.24 -11.81
C PHE A 431 -16.10 -1.83 -11.27
N TYR A 432 -16.08 -1.65 -9.94
CA TYR A 432 -16.88 -0.61 -9.28
C TYR A 432 -16.08 0.60 -8.79
N SER A 433 -14.79 0.73 -9.14
CA SER A 433 -14.05 1.97 -8.92
C SER A 433 -13.83 2.70 -10.23
N GLU A 434 -13.70 4.03 -10.12
CA GLU A 434 -13.43 4.95 -11.24
C GLU A 434 -12.42 4.39 -12.27
N ASN A 435 -11.21 4.02 -11.81
CA ASN A 435 -10.12 3.59 -12.69
C ASN A 435 -10.42 2.25 -13.41
N HIS A 436 -11.08 1.31 -12.74
CA HIS A 436 -11.47 0.05 -13.34
C HIS A 436 -12.59 0.26 -14.37
N ALA A 437 -13.60 1.07 -14.04
CA ALA A 437 -14.66 1.42 -14.98
C ALA A 437 -14.09 2.00 -16.28
N LEU A 438 -13.21 2.99 -16.16
CA LEU A 438 -12.46 3.54 -17.31
C LEU A 438 -11.76 2.43 -18.11
N MET A 439 -10.98 1.59 -17.44
CA MET A 439 -10.20 0.55 -18.10
C MET A 439 -11.06 -0.50 -18.80
N PHE A 440 -12.14 -0.98 -18.18
CA PHE A 440 -13.09 -1.90 -18.80
C PHE A 440 -13.73 -1.30 -20.05
N HIS A 441 -14.20 -0.04 -19.99
CA HIS A 441 -14.84 0.62 -21.12
C HIS A 441 -13.84 0.90 -22.27
N VAL A 442 -12.61 1.31 -21.95
CA VAL A 442 -11.53 1.47 -22.94
C VAL A 442 -11.20 0.14 -23.60
N CYS A 443 -11.02 -0.94 -22.82
CA CYS A 443 -10.79 -2.27 -23.36
C CYS A 443 -11.93 -2.72 -24.28
N GLN A 444 -13.19 -2.47 -23.88
CA GLN A 444 -14.37 -2.83 -24.65
C GLN A 444 -14.39 -2.12 -26.01
N LEU A 445 -14.16 -0.81 -26.04
CA LEU A 445 -14.11 -0.03 -27.27
C LEU A 445 -13.00 -0.53 -28.20
N LEU A 446 -11.77 -0.66 -27.68
CA LEU A 446 -10.61 -1.05 -28.49
C LEU A 446 -10.74 -2.46 -29.06
N ALA A 447 -11.27 -3.41 -28.28
CA ALA A 447 -11.54 -4.76 -28.75
C ALA A 447 -12.64 -4.78 -29.82
N GLY A 448 -13.74 -4.06 -29.60
CA GLY A 448 -14.84 -3.94 -30.56
C GLY A 448 -14.41 -3.31 -31.88
N GLU A 449 -13.57 -2.27 -31.86
CA GLU A 449 -12.97 -1.66 -33.07
C GLU A 449 -12.02 -2.60 -33.81
N LEU A 450 -11.30 -3.47 -33.09
CA LEU A 450 -10.39 -4.43 -33.69
C LEU A 450 -11.15 -5.56 -34.41
N TYR A 451 -12.30 -5.96 -33.89
CA TYR A 451 -13.09 -7.09 -34.37
C TYR A 451 -14.58 -6.73 -34.52
N PRO A 452 -14.95 -5.81 -35.44
CA PRO A 452 -16.31 -5.27 -35.53
C PRO A 452 -17.38 -6.31 -35.83
N ASP A 453 -17.07 -7.31 -36.64
CA ASP A 453 -18.03 -8.32 -37.11
C ASP A 453 -18.01 -9.63 -36.28
N GLU A 454 -17.09 -9.76 -35.33
CA GLU A 454 -16.97 -10.96 -34.49
C GLU A 454 -17.97 -10.94 -33.34
N ILE A 455 -18.32 -12.13 -32.85
CA ILE A 455 -19.17 -12.29 -31.66
C ILE A 455 -18.29 -12.39 -30.41
N PHE A 456 -18.54 -11.50 -29.46
CA PHE A 456 -17.97 -11.54 -28.11
C PHE A 456 -18.74 -12.57 -27.31
N THR A 457 -18.13 -13.72 -27.07
CA THR A 457 -18.85 -14.94 -26.64
C THR A 457 -19.41 -14.86 -25.22
N ASN A 458 -18.87 -13.98 -24.37
CA ASN A 458 -19.40 -13.77 -23.02
C ASN A 458 -20.67 -12.91 -23.01
N SER A 459 -20.71 -11.83 -23.79
CA SER A 459 -21.85 -10.92 -23.87
C SER A 459 -22.92 -11.40 -24.86
N GLY A 460 -22.49 -12.06 -25.94
CA GLY A 460 -23.28 -12.39 -27.12
C GLY A 460 -23.38 -11.26 -28.16
N MET A 461 -22.73 -10.12 -27.90
CA MET A 461 -22.75 -8.94 -28.77
C MET A 461 -21.74 -9.06 -29.92
N THR A 462 -22.05 -8.42 -31.04
CA THR A 462 -21.09 -8.13 -32.12
C THR A 462 -20.09 -7.07 -31.67
N GLY A 463 -18.93 -6.98 -32.34
CA GLY A 463 -17.97 -5.90 -32.07
C GLY A 463 -18.54 -4.49 -32.24
N VAL A 464 -19.43 -4.26 -33.19
CA VAL A 464 -20.11 -2.96 -33.37
C VAL A 464 -21.02 -2.63 -32.18
N GLU A 465 -21.76 -3.61 -31.65
CA GLU A 465 -22.58 -3.42 -30.44
C GLU A 465 -21.71 -3.15 -29.20
N MET A 466 -20.58 -3.85 -29.08
CA MET A 466 -19.59 -3.61 -28.03
C MET A 466 -19.02 -2.18 -28.10
N GLN A 467 -18.73 -1.67 -29.30
CA GLN A 467 -18.29 -0.28 -29.48
C GLN A 467 -19.36 0.71 -29.01
N GLN A 468 -20.61 0.56 -29.46
CA GLN A 468 -21.68 1.48 -29.09
C GLN A 468 -21.88 1.54 -27.57
N LYS A 469 -21.97 0.37 -26.91
CA LYS A 469 -22.08 0.30 -25.45
C LYS A 469 -20.90 0.99 -24.75
N ALA A 470 -19.68 0.79 -25.24
CA ALA A 470 -18.50 1.42 -24.65
C ALA A 470 -18.48 2.94 -24.84
N LEU A 471 -18.95 3.46 -25.97
CA LEU A 471 -19.04 4.89 -26.23
C LEU A 471 -20.03 5.57 -25.29
N ASP A 472 -21.19 4.96 -25.06
CA ASP A 472 -22.20 5.48 -24.14
C ASP A 472 -21.64 5.54 -22.70
N LEU A 473 -21.00 4.45 -22.24
CA LEU A 473 -20.38 4.38 -20.91
C LEU A 473 -19.21 5.37 -20.74
N LEU A 474 -18.36 5.53 -21.76
CA LEU A 474 -17.24 6.48 -21.71
C LEU A 474 -17.72 7.94 -21.73
N ALA A 475 -18.79 8.26 -22.46
CA ALA A 475 -19.34 9.61 -22.49
C ALA A 475 -19.78 10.06 -21.09
N ASP A 476 -20.59 9.25 -20.41
CA ASP A 476 -21.05 9.50 -19.05
C ASP A 476 -19.88 9.58 -18.05
N TRP A 477 -18.89 8.68 -18.23
CA TRP A 477 -17.70 8.66 -17.39
C TRP A 477 -16.89 9.95 -17.54
N PHE A 478 -16.61 10.40 -18.77
CA PHE A 478 -15.83 11.63 -19.01
C PHE A 478 -16.57 12.89 -18.57
N GLU A 479 -17.89 12.96 -18.77
CA GLU A 479 -18.70 14.08 -18.29
C GLU A 479 -18.52 14.23 -16.77
N THR A 480 -18.68 13.12 -16.04
CA THR A 480 -18.53 13.13 -14.58
C THR A 480 -17.09 13.44 -14.18
N PHE A 481 -16.10 12.76 -14.76
CA PHE A 481 -14.67 12.98 -14.48
C PHE A 481 -14.27 14.45 -14.60
N PHE A 482 -14.67 15.14 -15.67
CA PHE A 482 -14.29 16.55 -15.85
C PHE A 482 -15.02 17.51 -14.89
N SER A 483 -16.10 17.06 -14.25
CA SER A 483 -16.83 17.85 -13.26
C SER A 483 -16.26 17.74 -11.84
N ILE A 484 -15.69 16.57 -11.48
CA ILE A 484 -15.24 16.29 -10.10
C ILE A 484 -13.76 15.91 -9.97
N GLY A 485 -13.06 15.66 -11.07
CA GLY A 485 -11.68 15.18 -11.04
C GLY A 485 -11.57 13.74 -10.53
N PHE A 486 -10.44 13.41 -9.91
CA PHE A 486 -10.19 12.06 -9.39
C PHE A 486 -10.92 11.83 -8.07
N THR A 487 -11.54 10.67 -7.94
CA THR A 487 -12.23 10.22 -6.71
C THR A 487 -11.26 10.09 -5.55
N GLU A 488 -10.15 9.38 -5.78
CA GLU A 488 -9.03 9.26 -4.85
C GLU A 488 -7.95 10.27 -5.29
N TRP A 489 -8.08 11.53 -4.85
CA TRP A 489 -7.23 12.65 -5.27
C TRP A 489 -5.73 12.31 -5.20
N ASN A 490 -4.97 12.81 -6.17
CA ASN A 490 -3.51 12.70 -6.21
C ASN A 490 -2.96 11.28 -5.93
N SER A 491 -3.73 10.21 -6.17
CA SER A 491 -3.34 8.86 -5.79
C SER A 491 -2.14 8.38 -6.61
N PRO A 492 -0.95 8.17 -6.01
CA PRO A 492 0.19 7.70 -6.75
C PRO A 492 0.03 6.30 -7.40
N PRO A 493 -0.67 5.31 -6.80
CA PRO A 493 -0.92 4.04 -7.47
C PRO A 493 -1.99 4.11 -8.56
N TYR A 494 -2.93 5.07 -8.53
CA TYR A 494 -4.05 5.11 -9.49
C TYR A 494 -3.89 6.10 -10.63
N LEU A 495 -3.21 7.25 -10.46
CA LEU A 495 -2.89 8.14 -11.58
C LEU A 495 -2.20 7.41 -12.76
N PRO A 496 -1.29 6.43 -12.54
CA PRO A 496 -0.73 5.62 -13.63
C PRO A 496 -1.74 4.69 -14.30
N ILE A 497 -2.74 4.20 -13.58
CA ILE A 497 -3.83 3.39 -14.14
C ILE A 497 -4.76 4.26 -15.00
N ASP A 498 -5.11 5.44 -14.53
CA ASP A 498 -5.93 6.37 -15.31
C ASP A 498 -5.17 6.85 -16.55
N ALA A 499 -3.87 7.13 -16.41
CA ALA A 499 -2.98 7.39 -17.54
C ALA A 499 -2.92 6.22 -18.52
N LEU A 500 -2.99 4.96 -18.04
CA LEU A 500 -3.07 3.79 -18.91
C LEU A 500 -4.35 3.83 -19.75
N GLY A 501 -5.49 4.12 -19.14
CA GLY A 501 -6.77 4.25 -19.82
C GLY A 501 -6.75 5.36 -20.86
N PHE A 502 -6.39 6.58 -20.45
CA PHE A 502 -6.37 7.75 -21.34
C PHE A 502 -5.36 7.60 -22.47
N ALA A 503 -4.12 7.19 -22.19
CA ALA A 503 -3.09 7.04 -23.22
C ALA A 503 -3.42 5.91 -24.19
N SER A 504 -3.98 4.79 -23.71
CA SER A 504 -4.43 3.69 -24.58
C SER A 504 -5.56 4.13 -25.49
N LEU A 505 -6.56 4.82 -24.94
CA LEU A 505 -7.69 5.35 -25.70
C LEU A 505 -7.21 6.35 -26.75
N TYR A 506 -6.42 7.35 -26.35
CA TYR A 506 -5.88 8.39 -27.23
C TYR A 506 -5.04 7.81 -28.39
N ALA A 507 -4.19 6.83 -28.09
CA ALA A 507 -3.29 6.24 -29.08
C ALA A 507 -4.01 5.34 -30.09
N GLN A 508 -5.04 4.61 -29.65
CA GLN A 508 -5.54 3.45 -30.39
C GLN A 508 -6.95 3.61 -30.96
N THR A 509 -7.81 4.49 -30.43
CA THR A 509 -9.19 4.61 -30.92
C THR A 509 -9.29 5.33 -32.26
N SER A 510 -10.26 4.91 -33.07
CA SER A 510 -10.66 5.60 -34.29
C SER A 510 -11.69 6.71 -34.04
N ASN A 511 -12.36 6.71 -32.88
CA ASN A 511 -13.35 7.70 -32.50
C ASN A 511 -12.67 9.04 -32.14
N LYS A 512 -12.95 10.08 -32.94
CA LYS A 512 -12.31 11.40 -32.79
C LYS A 512 -12.67 12.12 -31.48
N GLU A 513 -13.89 11.94 -31.00
CA GLU A 513 -14.36 12.57 -29.76
C GLU A 513 -13.69 11.94 -28.55
N MET A 514 -13.70 10.60 -28.47
CA MET A 514 -13.00 9.87 -27.40
C MET A 514 -11.51 10.16 -27.39
N LYS A 515 -10.86 10.27 -28.57
CA LYS A 515 -9.47 10.70 -28.66
C LYS A 515 -9.25 12.11 -28.11
N ALA A 516 -10.15 13.06 -28.37
CA ALA A 516 -10.04 14.43 -27.86
C ALA A 516 -10.24 14.49 -26.33
N LEU A 517 -11.22 13.76 -25.79
CA LEU A 517 -11.46 13.65 -24.33
C LEU A 517 -10.27 13.01 -23.62
N ALA A 518 -9.73 11.93 -24.17
CA ALA A 518 -8.54 11.26 -23.64
C ALA A 518 -7.32 12.21 -23.62
N LYS A 519 -7.12 13.02 -24.67
CA LYS A 519 -6.07 14.04 -24.66
C LYS A 519 -6.27 15.06 -23.53
N LYS A 520 -7.49 15.58 -23.38
CA LYS A 520 -7.83 16.54 -22.32
C LYS A 520 -7.59 15.95 -20.92
N ALA A 521 -7.88 14.66 -20.72
CA ALA A 521 -7.62 13.96 -19.47
C ALA A 521 -6.13 13.74 -19.22
N MET A 522 -5.34 13.40 -20.25
CA MET A 522 -3.88 13.37 -20.16
C MET A 522 -3.28 14.74 -19.82
N ASP A 523 -3.81 15.82 -20.41
CA ASP A 523 -3.39 17.20 -20.06
C ASP A 523 -3.67 17.46 -18.58
N TYR A 524 -4.79 16.98 -18.03
CA TYR A 524 -5.12 17.14 -16.62
C TYR A 524 -4.19 16.34 -15.69
N ILE A 525 -3.80 15.10 -16.05
CA ILE A 525 -2.76 14.35 -15.30
C ILE A 525 -1.46 15.15 -15.27
N TYR A 526 -1.00 15.67 -16.42
CA TYR A 526 0.24 16.45 -16.46
C TYR A 526 0.16 17.75 -15.65
N TYR A 527 -1.02 18.36 -15.56
CA TYR A 527 -1.24 19.50 -14.67
C TYR A 527 -1.06 19.10 -13.19
N ILE A 528 -1.70 18.01 -12.75
CA ILE A 528 -1.55 17.48 -11.38
C ILE A 528 -0.08 17.19 -11.07
N LEU A 529 0.60 16.48 -11.97
CA LEU A 529 2.02 16.15 -11.78
C LEU A 529 2.91 17.40 -11.73
N ALA A 530 2.59 18.44 -12.52
CA ALA A 530 3.34 19.69 -12.50
C ALA A 530 3.13 20.47 -11.20
N VAL A 531 1.94 20.46 -10.62
CA VAL A 531 1.62 21.18 -9.38
C VAL A 531 2.09 20.42 -8.15
N TYR A 532 1.81 19.12 -8.07
CA TYR A 532 1.98 18.29 -6.86
C TYR A 532 3.23 17.40 -6.89
N SER A 533 4.24 17.75 -7.68
CA SER A 533 5.59 17.18 -7.60
C SER A 533 6.64 18.21 -7.21
N LEU A 534 7.67 17.76 -6.50
CA LEU A 534 8.90 18.49 -6.25
C LEU A 534 10.03 17.83 -7.05
N GLU A 535 10.71 18.60 -7.92
CA GLU A 535 11.75 18.07 -8.82
C GLU A 535 11.29 16.83 -9.62
N GLY A 536 10.02 16.83 -10.03
CA GLY A 536 9.41 15.73 -10.78
C GLY A 536 9.12 14.46 -9.97
N ILE A 537 9.48 14.43 -8.68
CA ILE A 537 9.12 13.37 -7.74
C ILE A 537 7.69 13.60 -7.25
N PHE A 538 6.83 12.62 -7.49
CA PHE A 538 5.44 12.66 -7.08
C PHE A 538 5.26 11.93 -5.75
N SER A 539 5.25 12.71 -4.67
CA SER A 539 4.80 12.29 -3.34
C SER A 539 4.10 13.46 -2.66
N THR A 540 2.84 13.29 -2.29
CA THR A 540 1.96 14.35 -1.83
C THR A 540 0.81 13.77 -0.99
N THR A 541 -0.07 14.62 -0.47
CA THR A 541 -1.36 14.16 0.06
C THR A 541 -2.12 13.37 -0.99
N ALA A 542 -2.74 12.26 -0.59
CA ALA A 542 -3.40 11.35 -1.51
C ALA A 542 -4.63 10.69 -0.89
N GLY A 543 -5.67 10.46 -1.68
CA GLY A 543 -6.85 9.68 -1.29
C GLY A 543 -6.59 8.18 -1.24
N ARG A 544 -5.49 7.72 -1.86
CA ARG A 544 -5.05 6.33 -1.80
C ARG A 544 -3.54 6.20 -1.91
N THR A 545 -2.92 5.50 -0.96
CA THR A 545 -1.50 5.13 -0.98
C THR A 545 -1.26 3.75 -0.35
N TYR A 546 -0.09 3.16 -0.64
CA TYR A 546 0.41 1.92 -0.01
C TYR A 546 1.85 2.17 0.50
N PRO A 547 2.41 1.27 1.34
CA PRO A 547 3.77 1.43 1.85
C PRO A 547 4.80 1.65 0.73
N LYS A 548 4.66 0.98 -0.41
CA LYS A 548 5.59 1.14 -1.54
C LYS A 548 5.58 2.54 -2.15
N GLU A 549 4.45 3.26 -2.16
CA GLU A 549 4.39 4.65 -2.61
C GLU A 549 4.73 5.66 -1.51
N LEU A 550 4.55 5.31 -0.23
CA LEU A 550 4.98 6.16 0.89
C LEU A 550 6.51 6.15 1.06
N PHE A 551 7.12 4.97 0.95
CA PHE A 551 8.56 4.79 1.12
C PHE A 551 9.33 4.81 -0.21
N GLY A 552 8.79 4.25 -1.29
CA GLY A 552 9.50 4.04 -2.57
C GLY A 552 9.35 5.20 -3.56
N ASN A 553 9.74 6.41 -3.18
CA ASN A 553 9.52 7.61 -4.02
C ASN A 553 10.43 7.70 -5.25
N ASN A 554 11.66 7.16 -5.20
CA ASN A 554 12.55 7.23 -6.37
C ASN A 554 12.02 6.36 -7.51
N SER A 555 11.42 5.23 -7.16
CA SER A 555 10.88 4.24 -8.08
C SER A 555 9.37 4.39 -8.32
N ASN A 556 8.74 5.49 -7.88
CA ASN A 556 7.32 5.71 -8.04
C ASN A 556 6.93 5.96 -9.52
N CYS A 557 5.81 5.39 -9.97
CA CYS A 557 5.41 5.38 -11.37
C CYS A 557 5.02 6.77 -11.93
N PRO A 558 4.28 7.63 -11.21
CA PRO A 558 3.95 8.98 -11.70
C PRO A 558 5.20 9.85 -11.93
N SER A 559 6.27 9.66 -11.14
CA SER A 559 7.57 10.31 -11.36
C SER A 559 8.18 9.95 -12.73
N PHE A 560 7.92 8.74 -13.24
CA PHE A 560 8.36 8.30 -14.57
C PHE A 560 7.57 8.97 -15.70
N ILE A 561 6.26 9.20 -15.50
CA ILE A 561 5.43 9.97 -16.43
C ILE A 561 5.94 11.42 -16.54
N ASN A 562 6.31 12.02 -15.40
CA ASN A 562 6.96 13.33 -15.34
C ASN A 562 8.31 13.34 -16.06
N TRP A 563 9.14 12.32 -15.84
CA TRP A 563 10.44 12.19 -16.48
C TRP A 563 10.31 12.13 -18.01
N ILE A 564 9.31 11.40 -18.53
CA ILE A 564 9.04 11.37 -19.97
C ILE A 564 8.56 12.73 -20.48
N GLY A 565 7.60 13.37 -19.79
CA GLY A 565 7.02 14.64 -20.23
C GLY A 565 8.02 15.79 -20.20
N TYR A 566 8.67 16.01 -19.07
CA TYR A 566 9.47 17.22 -18.81
C TYR A 566 10.98 16.98 -18.71
N GLY A 567 11.44 15.73 -18.62
CA GLY A 567 12.85 15.39 -18.41
C GLY A 567 13.30 15.55 -16.95
N ILE A 568 12.35 15.59 -16.02
CA ILE A 568 12.58 15.84 -14.58
C ILE A 568 11.83 14.75 -13.78
N GLY A 569 12.42 14.26 -12.70
CA GLY A 569 11.95 13.08 -11.95
C GLY A 569 12.87 11.88 -12.20
N ASN A 570 12.34 10.67 -12.02
CA ASN A 570 13.09 9.42 -12.13
C ASN A 570 12.39 8.41 -13.03
N THR A 571 13.15 7.48 -13.61
CA THR A 571 12.58 6.28 -14.24
C THR A 571 12.03 5.32 -13.19
N SER A 572 11.16 4.39 -13.58
CA SER A 572 10.61 3.37 -12.67
C SER A 572 10.54 2.00 -13.35
N HIS A 573 10.61 0.95 -12.54
CA HIS A 573 10.33 -0.43 -12.95
C HIS A 573 8.84 -0.66 -13.26
N ALA A 574 7.94 0.14 -12.66
CA ALA A 574 6.52 0.08 -12.90
C ALA A 574 6.16 0.71 -14.26
N GLY A 575 5.58 -0.09 -15.15
CA GLY A 575 5.29 0.34 -16.53
C GLY A 575 3.86 0.79 -16.81
N LYS A 576 2.92 0.63 -15.85
CA LYS A 576 1.50 0.96 -16.03
C LYS A 576 1.35 2.46 -16.31
N GLY A 577 0.54 2.81 -17.31
CA GLY A 577 0.43 4.20 -17.81
C GLY A 577 1.62 4.64 -18.67
N VAL A 578 2.85 4.41 -18.20
CA VAL A 578 4.10 4.75 -18.90
C VAL A 578 4.19 4.09 -20.27
N THR A 579 3.94 2.78 -20.35
CA THR A 579 4.05 2.02 -21.61
C THR A 579 3.06 2.53 -22.65
N ALA A 580 1.84 2.87 -22.23
CA ALA A 580 0.81 3.39 -23.11
C ALA A 580 1.10 4.83 -23.56
N LEU A 581 1.59 5.66 -22.66
CA LEU A 581 2.12 6.97 -23.02
C LEU A 581 3.23 6.86 -24.09
N CYS A 582 4.15 5.91 -23.94
CA CYS A 582 5.28 5.74 -24.84
C CYS A 582 4.90 5.30 -26.26
N PHE A 583 3.85 4.49 -26.45
CA PHE A 583 3.41 4.12 -27.80
C PHE A 583 2.45 5.15 -28.43
N SER A 584 2.03 6.16 -27.67
CA SER A 584 1.22 7.27 -28.17
C SER A 584 2.07 8.38 -28.78
N ASP A 585 1.49 9.19 -29.67
CA ASP A 585 2.11 10.41 -30.17
C ASP A 585 1.88 11.64 -29.26
N TYR A 586 1.26 11.44 -28.09
CA TYR A 586 0.92 12.51 -27.14
C TYR A 586 2.15 13.29 -26.69
N GLN A 587 2.03 14.61 -26.57
CA GLN A 587 3.05 15.52 -26.04
C GLN A 587 2.55 16.21 -24.77
N ALA A 588 3.39 16.26 -23.74
CA ALA A 588 3.10 16.97 -22.50
C ALA A 588 2.97 18.49 -22.76
N PRO A 589 2.00 19.18 -22.14
CA PRO A 589 1.82 20.62 -22.32
C PRO A 589 2.99 21.42 -21.75
N GLU A 590 3.58 22.29 -22.56
CA GLU A 590 4.75 23.10 -22.22
C GLU A 590 4.38 24.23 -21.25
N GLU A 591 3.14 24.69 -21.31
CA GLU A 591 2.56 25.73 -20.45
C GLU A 591 2.56 25.37 -18.95
N TYR A 592 2.68 24.09 -18.59
CA TYR A 592 2.74 23.65 -17.19
C TYR A 592 4.16 23.65 -16.62
N ARG A 593 5.21 23.80 -17.43
CA ARG A 593 6.60 23.87 -16.95
C ARG A 593 6.84 24.87 -15.82
N PRO A 594 6.23 26.08 -15.81
CA PRO A 594 6.39 27.01 -14.70
C PRO A 594 5.92 26.46 -13.36
N TYR A 595 4.96 25.52 -13.33
CA TYR A 595 4.53 24.86 -12.10
C TYR A 595 5.52 23.79 -11.66
N VAL A 596 6.21 23.12 -12.58
CA VAL A 596 7.19 22.06 -12.27
C VAL A 596 8.37 22.59 -11.47
N GLN A 597 8.87 23.79 -11.80
CA GLN A 597 10.05 24.40 -11.18
C GLN A 597 9.71 25.77 -10.60
N VAL A 598 9.43 25.80 -9.29
CA VAL A 598 9.24 27.05 -8.56
C VAL A 598 10.59 27.75 -8.37
N PRO A 599 10.75 29.03 -8.77
CA PRO A 599 12.00 29.76 -8.57
C PRO A 599 12.35 29.94 -7.09
N GLU A 600 13.65 30.05 -6.78
CA GLU A 600 14.12 30.36 -5.42
C GLU A 600 13.49 31.65 -4.87
N GLY A 601 13.11 31.63 -3.59
CA GLY A 601 12.44 32.75 -2.91
C GLY A 601 10.99 32.99 -3.35
N LYS A 602 10.42 32.12 -4.18
CA LYS A 602 8.99 32.11 -4.55
C LYS A 602 8.29 30.91 -3.94
N ALA A 603 6.98 31.09 -3.77
CA ALA A 603 6.07 30.01 -3.38
C ALA A 603 4.91 29.93 -4.37
N LEU A 604 4.50 28.71 -4.69
CA LEU A 604 3.28 28.37 -5.39
C LEU A 604 2.30 27.77 -4.39
N ILE A 605 1.20 28.48 -4.15
CA ILE A 605 0.06 27.96 -3.40
C ILE A 605 -0.96 27.41 -4.40
N SER A 606 -1.42 26.17 -4.18
CA SER A 606 -2.49 25.57 -4.97
C SER A 606 -3.63 25.13 -4.07
N GLN A 607 -4.86 25.41 -4.48
CA GLN A 607 -6.09 25.03 -3.80
C GLN A 607 -7.06 24.42 -4.80
N SER A 608 -7.53 23.20 -4.57
CA SER A 608 -8.45 22.49 -5.46
C SER A 608 -9.41 21.60 -4.65
N THR A 609 -10.54 21.25 -5.23
CA THR A 609 -11.51 20.33 -4.63
C THR A 609 -11.72 19.15 -5.57
N HIS A 610 -11.50 17.93 -5.08
CA HIS A 610 -11.52 16.69 -5.87
C HIS A 610 -12.59 15.72 -5.38
N GLY A 611 -13.05 14.86 -6.27
CA GLY A 611 -13.91 13.71 -6.01
C GLY A 611 -15.38 14.05 -5.81
N TYR A 612 -16.19 12.99 -5.81
CA TYR A 612 -17.65 13.07 -5.77
C TYR A 612 -18.16 13.85 -4.55
N GLN A 613 -19.09 14.78 -4.80
CA GLN A 613 -19.64 15.70 -3.78
C GLN A 613 -18.60 16.57 -3.06
N GLY A 614 -17.49 16.90 -3.72
CA GLY A 614 -16.42 17.69 -3.11
C GLY A 614 -15.69 16.91 -2.03
N HIS A 615 -15.28 15.69 -2.39
CA HIS A 615 -14.74 14.69 -1.47
C HIS A 615 -13.54 15.19 -0.65
N ALA A 616 -12.60 15.92 -1.28
CA ALA A 616 -11.39 16.40 -0.63
C ALA A 616 -10.97 17.81 -1.07
N ASP A 617 -10.75 18.70 -0.11
CA ASP A 617 -10.17 20.03 -0.33
C ASP A 617 -8.64 19.99 -0.19
N VAL A 618 -7.96 19.95 -1.32
CA VAL A 618 -6.51 19.82 -1.40
C VAL A 618 -5.84 21.19 -1.37
N TYR A 619 -4.85 21.36 -0.48
CA TYR A 619 -4.01 22.54 -0.39
C TYR A 619 -2.55 22.13 -0.54
N ALA A 620 -1.77 22.85 -1.34
CA ALA A 620 -0.34 22.68 -1.44
C ALA A 620 0.40 24.01 -1.38
N CYS A 621 1.57 24.00 -0.76
CA CYS A 621 2.56 25.05 -0.81
C CYS A 621 3.87 24.45 -1.31
N LYS A 622 4.29 24.89 -2.50
CA LYS A 622 5.52 24.44 -3.14
C LYS A 622 6.52 25.59 -3.25
N THR A 623 7.76 25.32 -2.87
CA THR A 623 8.91 26.22 -3.08
C THR A 623 9.98 25.50 -3.89
N ALA A 624 11.11 26.15 -4.13
CA ALA A 624 12.28 25.48 -4.73
C ALA A 624 12.84 24.34 -3.86
N TYR A 625 12.52 24.34 -2.55
CA TYR A 625 13.12 23.46 -1.56
C TYR A 625 12.15 22.44 -0.95
N SER A 626 10.85 22.65 -1.08
CA SER A 626 9.85 21.83 -0.38
C SER A 626 8.49 21.80 -1.07
N LEU A 627 7.72 20.76 -0.79
CA LEU A 627 6.29 20.65 -1.08
C LEU A 627 5.58 20.20 0.20
N LEU A 628 4.82 21.10 0.82
CA LEU A 628 3.88 20.77 1.90
C LEU A 628 2.47 20.68 1.31
N SER A 629 1.80 19.55 1.50
CA SER A 629 0.47 19.31 0.93
C SER A 629 -0.47 18.64 1.93
N SER A 630 -1.76 18.96 1.83
CA SER A 630 -2.80 18.46 2.74
C SER A 630 -4.16 18.31 2.10
N ALA A 631 -4.97 17.39 2.64
CA ALA A 631 -6.41 17.30 2.46
C ALA A 631 -7.09 17.90 3.70
N ASN A 632 -7.65 19.10 3.56
CA ASN A 632 -8.06 19.93 4.69
C ASN A 632 -9.44 19.54 5.22
N ASN A 633 -9.55 19.34 6.53
CA ASN A 633 -10.76 18.87 7.21
C ASN A 633 -11.38 17.60 6.59
N PHE A 634 -10.56 16.74 5.98
CA PHE A 634 -11.04 15.54 5.32
C PHE A 634 -11.59 14.54 6.37
N ARG A 635 -12.92 14.38 6.40
CA ARG A 635 -13.64 13.36 7.19
C ARG A 635 -13.14 13.21 8.63
N VAL A 636 -12.97 14.34 9.32
CA VAL A 636 -12.38 14.42 10.67
C VAL A 636 -13.06 13.46 11.65
N GLY A 637 -12.27 12.61 12.31
CA GLY A 637 -12.76 11.67 13.33
C GLY A 637 -13.40 10.39 12.78
N GLU A 638 -13.60 10.27 11.47
CA GLU A 638 -14.07 9.03 10.85
C GLU A 638 -12.95 7.99 10.78
N ARG A 639 -13.32 6.71 10.65
CA ARG A 639 -12.38 5.64 10.31
C ARG A 639 -11.86 5.90 8.90
N GLY A 640 -10.55 5.99 8.73
CA GLY A 640 -9.94 6.07 7.40
C GLY A 640 -9.88 4.71 6.70
N PHE A 641 -9.22 4.71 5.55
CA PHE A 641 -8.97 3.52 4.76
C PHE A 641 -7.51 3.45 4.33
N GLN A 642 -7.03 4.33 3.45
CA GLN A 642 -5.68 4.31 2.89
C GLN A 642 -5.22 5.72 2.46
N GLU A 643 -5.83 6.74 3.04
CA GLU A 643 -5.57 8.14 2.75
C GLU A 643 -4.31 8.63 3.45
N ASN A 644 -3.61 9.55 2.80
CA ASN A 644 -2.52 10.32 3.40
C ASN A 644 -2.91 11.81 3.44
N PRO A 645 -3.51 12.29 4.55
CA PRO A 645 -4.07 13.64 4.63
C PRO A 645 -3.02 14.75 4.67
N MET A 646 -1.75 14.47 4.96
CA MET A 646 -0.67 15.46 4.98
C MET A 646 0.65 14.81 4.57
N HIS A 647 1.41 15.48 3.70
CA HIS A 647 2.75 15.03 3.31
C HIS A 647 3.68 16.23 3.12
N LEU A 648 4.91 16.11 3.62
CA LEU A 648 5.99 17.07 3.41
C LEU A 648 7.16 16.40 2.69
N LEU A 649 7.57 16.99 1.57
CA LEU A 649 8.64 16.49 0.71
C LEU A 649 9.73 17.56 0.57
N PHE A 650 11.01 17.19 0.75
CA PHE A 650 12.19 18.01 0.39
C PHE A 650 13.00 17.37 -0.74
N SER A 651 12.99 16.05 -0.83
CA SER A 651 13.53 15.25 -1.94
C SER A 651 12.88 13.87 -1.91
N ALA A 652 13.23 12.97 -2.84
CA ALA A 652 12.66 11.62 -2.85
C ALA A 652 12.87 10.84 -1.53
N THR A 653 13.94 11.11 -0.78
CA THR A 653 14.25 10.40 0.48
C THR A 653 14.05 11.27 1.73
N GLU A 654 14.11 12.59 1.59
CA GLU A 654 13.90 13.55 2.68
C GLU A 654 12.44 13.98 2.74
N GLN A 655 11.64 13.23 3.49
CA GLN A 655 10.20 13.42 3.61
C GLN A 655 9.71 13.17 5.03
N MET A 656 8.51 13.65 5.34
CA MET A 656 7.79 13.27 6.54
C MET A 656 6.28 13.29 6.34
N TRP A 657 5.60 12.45 7.12
CA TRP A 657 4.15 12.48 7.28
C TRP A 657 3.78 12.00 8.69
N ILE A 658 2.52 12.23 9.07
CA ILE A 658 1.97 11.86 10.37
C ILE A 658 0.69 11.06 10.11
N ASN A 659 0.53 9.93 10.78
CA ASN A 659 -0.70 9.14 10.72
C ASN A 659 -1.03 8.46 12.07
N HIS A 660 -2.28 8.03 12.19
CA HIS A 660 -2.71 7.09 13.23
C HIS A 660 -2.70 5.67 12.64
N PRO A 661 -1.89 4.73 13.16
CA PRO A 661 -1.86 3.36 12.63
C PRO A 661 -3.23 2.68 12.68
N GLY A 662 -3.59 1.93 11.64
CA GLY A 662 -4.81 1.12 11.62
C GLY A 662 -4.70 -0.20 12.38
N GLU A 663 -3.48 -0.70 12.54
CA GLU A 663 -3.13 -1.93 13.23
C GLU A 663 -1.75 -1.82 13.88
N HIS A 664 -1.42 -2.74 14.81
CA HIS A 664 -0.09 -2.82 15.42
C HIS A 664 0.94 -3.53 14.52
N ALA A 665 0.48 -4.27 13.51
CA ALA A 665 1.33 -5.07 12.65
C ALA A 665 2.07 -4.20 11.61
N LEU A 666 3.39 -4.04 11.77
CA LEU A 666 4.21 -3.20 10.89
C LEU A 666 4.09 -3.57 9.39
N PHE A 667 4.11 -4.86 9.09
CA PHE A 667 3.93 -5.40 7.74
C PHE A 667 2.61 -6.18 7.62
N GLY A 668 1.55 -5.64 8.22
CA GLY A 668 0.21 -6.21 8.16
C GLY A 668 -0.51 -5.98 6.83
N HIS A 669 -1.73 -6.49 6.75
CA HIS A 669 -2.57 -6.47 5.56
C HIS A 669 -3.81 -5.57 5.71
N ALA A 670 -4.01 -4.97 6.89
CA ALA A 670 -5.21 -4.21 7.18
C ALA A 670 -5.29 -2.94 6.30
N ARG A 671 -6.51 -2.44 6.13
CA ARG A 671 -6.81 -1.20 5.41
C ARG A 671 -7.70 -0.33 6.31
N PRO A 672 -7.13 0.60 7.09
CA PRO A 672 -5.74 1.07 7.11
C PRO A 672 -4.73 0.13 7.76
N SER A 673 -3.47 0.20 7.33
CA SER A 673 -2.33 -0.56 7.90
C SER A 673 -1.56 0.27 8.91
N TYR A 674 -0.39 -0.21 9.36
CA TYR A 674 0.49 0.54 10.26
C TYR A 674 0.91 1.90 9.69
N TRP A 675 1.26 1.96 8.40
CA TRP A 675 1.74 3.18 7.72
C TRP A 675 0.78 3.72 6.67
N ALA A 676 0.03 2.85 5.97
CA ALA A 676 -0.81 3.28 4.86
C ALA A 676 -2.25 3.51 5.33
N GLY A 677 -2.66 4.77 5.34
CA GLY A 677 -3.97 5.19 5.82
C GLY A 677 -3.95 5.67 7.26
N ASN A 678 -5.14 5.91 7.80
CA ASN A 678 -5.34 6.38 9.15
C ASN A 678 -6.44 5.58 9.85
N GLY A 679 -6.15 4.93 10.98
CA GLY A 679 -7.18 4.26 11.80
C GLY A 679 -8.30 5.21 12.21
N THR A 680 -7.98 6.49 12.38
CA THR A 680 -8.92 7.59 12.61
C THR A 680 -8.35 8.82 11.94
N LEU A 681 -9.13 9.45 11.07
CA LEU A 681 -8.69 10.60 10.29
C LEU A 681 -8.54 11.85 11.18
N PRO A 682 -7.39 12.56 11.09
CA PRO A 682 -7.18 13.77 11.86
C PRO A 682 -7.93 14.97 11.26
N ARG A 683 -8.05 16.05 12.03
CA ARG A 683 -8.23 17.37 11.41
C ARG A 683 -6.88 17.87 10.92
N VAL A 684 -6.76 18.03 9.60
CA VAL A 684 -5.64 18.74 8.98
C VAL A 684 -6.08 20.13 8.53
N ASN A 685 -5.29 21.15 8.87
CA ASN A 685 -5.43 22.50 8.33
C ASN A 685 -4.06 23.01 7.89
N GLN A 686 -3.98 23.56 6.69
CA GLN A 686 -2.76 24.16 6.14
C GLN A 686 -2.96 25.65 5.83
N TYR A 687 -1.94 26.46 6.06
CA TYR A 687 -1.86 27.82 5.54
C TYR A 687 -0.44 28.07 5.06
N GLU A 688 -0.28 28.23 3.75
CA GLU A 688 1.04 28.27 3.10
C GLU A 688 1.93 27.11 3.56
N ASN A 689 3.09 27.43 4.15
CA ASN A 689 4.11 26.51 4.65
C ASN A 689 3.98 26.23 6.16
N PHE A 690 2.75 26.29 6.68
CA PHE A 690 2.36 25.80 8.00
C PHE A 690 1.22 24.79 7.89
N ALA A 691 1.24 23.72 8.69
CA ALA A 691 0.11 22.81 8.87
C ALA A 691 -0.09 22.43 10.34
N SER A 692 -1.34 22.19 10.75
CA SER A 692 -1.68 21.54 12.01
C SER A 692 -2.40 20.22 11.75
N VAL A 693 -2.06 19.18 12.52
CA VAL A 693 -2.68 17.85 12.47
C VAL A 693 -3.15 17.49 13.88
N ALA A 694 -4.45 17.40 14.10
CA ALA A 694 -5.04 17.10 15.40
C ALA A 694 -5.81 15.76 15.37
N PHE A 695 -5.47 14.87 16.29
CA PHE A 695 -6.11 13.56 16.46
C PHE A 695 -6.99 13.51 17.71
N SER A 696 -8.10 12.80 17.60
CA SER A 696 -8.96 12.39 18.72
C SER A 696 -9.43 10.96 18.45
N LEU A 697 -8.75 10.00 19.06
CA LEU A 697 -8.89 8.57 18.79
C LEU A 697 -10.00 7.96 19.67
N PRO A 698 -10.93 7.15 19.12
CA PRO A 698 -11.99 6.54 19.91
C PRO A 698 -11.41 5.49 20.87
N PRO A 699 -11.92 5.36 22.11
CA PRO A 699 -11.42 4.39 23.09
C PRO A 699 -11.46 2.92 22.64
N SER A 700 -12.36 2.61 21.70
CA SER A 700 -12.50 1.27 21.12
C SER A 700 -11.42 0.92 20.09
N HIS A 701 -10.66 1.89 19.58
CA HIS A 701 -9.60 1.60 18.63
C HIS A 701 -8.42 0.90 19.34
N PRO A 702 -7.87 -0.20 18.77
CA PRO A 702 -6.86 -1.02 19.43
C PRO A 702 -5.48 -0.34 19.51
N VAL A 703 -5.21 0.61 18.63
CA VAL A 703 -4.01 1.46 18.66
C VAL A 703 -4.37 2.77 19.36
N ASP A 704 -3.52 3.18 20.31
CA ASP A 704 -3.72 4.33 21.21
C ASP A 704 -2.59 5.36 21.14
N PHE A 705 -1.85 5.34 20.04
CA PHE A 705 -0.77 6.29 19.74
C PHE A 705 -0.87 6.77 18.29
N THR A 706 -0.21 7.89 18.01
CA THR A 706 0.05 8.37 16.64
C THR A 706 1.54 8.34 16.39
N HIS A 707 1.95 8.37 15.12
CA HIS A 707 3.37 8.38 14.81
C HIS A 707 3.74 9.31 13.64
N LEU A 708 5.02 9.63 13.61
CA LEU A 708 5.68 10.49 12.64
C LEU A 708 6.74 9.65 11.93
N TYR A 709 6.63 9.55 10.59
CA TYR A 709 7.75 9.10 9.78
C TYR A 709 8.69 10.27 9.51
N LEU A 710 9.95 10.15 9.93
CA LEU A 710 11.03 11.09 9.66
C LEU A 710 12.35 10.31 9.66
N PRO A 711 12.85 9.84 8.50
CA PRO A 711 14.05 9.04 8.40
C PRO A 711 15.29 9.88 8.69
N THR A 712 15.73 9.90 9.95
CA THR A 712 16.73 10.89 10.42
C THR A 712 18.07 10.78 9.70
N MET A 713 18.42 9.58 9.23
CA MET A 713 19.63 9.29 8.46
C MET A 713 19.64 9.92 7.06
N GLU A 714 18.48 10.29 6.51
CA GLU A 714 18.36 10.92 5.18
C GLU A 714 18.51 12.45 5.23
N PHE A 715 18.30 13.05 6.40
CA PHE A 715 18.42 14.49 6.61
C PHE A 715 19.86 14.89 6.94
N ALA A 716 20.23 16.12 6.57
CA ALA A 716 21.55 16.64 6.87
C ALA A 716 21.76 16.88 8.37
N GLU A 717 20.67 17.17 9.09
CA GLU A 717 20.68 17.46 10.52
C GLU A 717 19.29 17.30 11.11
N VAL A 718 19.17 16.68 12.28
CA VAL A 718 17.94 16.55 13.07
C VAL A 718 18.26 16.88 14.53
N ILE A 719 17.46 17.75 15.16
CA ILE A 719 17.70 18.26 16.52
C ILE A 719 16.37 18.26 17.29
N GLU A 720 16.36 17.62 18.45
CA GLU A 720 15.26 17.70 19.40
C GLU A 720 15.51 18.82 20.42
N ARG A 721 14.51 19.68 20.66
CA ARG A 721 14.54 20.73 21.68
C ARG A 721 13.17 20.89 22.33
N GLY A 722 13.02 20.37 23.54
CA GLY A 722 11.74 20.37 24.24
C GLY A 722 10.69 19.59 23.44
N SER A 723 9.54 20.20 23.15
CA SER A 723 8.47 19.59 22.35
C SER A 723 8.65 19.75 20.83
N TRP A 724 9.78 20.29 20.38
CA TRP A 724 10.07 20.53 18.97
C TRP A 724 11.12 19.57 18.43
N LEU A 725 10.87 19.07 17.24
CA LEU A 725 11.83 18.37 16.40
C LEU A 725 12.15 19.23 15.18
N PHE A 726 13.40 19.64 15.04
CA PHE A 726 13.90 20.44 13.93
C PHE A 726 14.72 19.58 12.98
N PHE A 727 14.61 19.82 11.68
CA PHE A 727 15.42 19.11 10.69
C PHE A 727 15.74 19.97 9.48
N ARG A 728 16.86 19.65 8.83
CA ARG A 728 17.35 20.34 7.64
C ARG A 728 17.64 19.33 6.52
N SER A 729 17.11 19.61 5.34
CA SER A 729 17.44 18.86 4.13
C SER A 729 18.80 19.28 3.58
N HIS A 730 19.41 18.40 2.78
CA HIS A 730 20.69 18.63 2.12
C HIS A 730 20.64 19.80 1.14
N LYS A 731 19.47 20.07 0.54
CA LYS A 731 19.27 21.17 -0.41
C LYS A 731 18.89 22.50 0.24
N GLY A 732 18.83 22.57 1.57
CA GLY A 732 18.58 23.82 2.29
C GLY A 732 17.11 24.11 2.61
N GLY A 733 16.25 23.10 2.60
CA GLY A 733 14.92 23.19 3.22
C GLY A 733 14.99 22.92 4.73
N PHE A 734 14.13 23.57 5.50
CA PHE A 734 14.06 23.46 6.95
C PHE A 734 12.65 23.02 7.38
N GLY A 735 12.56 22.20 8.42
CA GLY A 735 11.28 21.87 9.04
C GLY A 735 11.36 21.88 10.55
N ALA A 736 10.22 22.19 11.17
CA ALA A 736 9.99 22.12 12.60
C ALA A 736 8.65 21.40 12.84
N VAL A 737 8.66 20.39 13.70
CA VAL A 737 7.46 19.67 14.13
C VAL A 737 7.33 19.81 15.64
N TYR A 738 6.26 20.47 16.09
CA TYR A 738 5.83 20.45 17.48
C TYR A 738 4.88 19.27 17.68
N CYS A 739 4.97 18.63 18.84
CA CYS A 739 3.99 17.66 19.30
C CYS A 739 3.54 17.98 20.73
N SER A 740 2.23 17.91 21.00
CA SER A 740 1.68 18.09 22.36
C SER A 740 2.18 17.01 23.33
N ASN A 741 2.58 15.86 22.80
CA ASN A 741 3.01 14.68 23.56
C ASN A 741 4.49 14.38 23.26
N PRO A 742 5.24 13.77 24.20
CA PRO A 742 6.64 13.41 23.95
C PRO A 742 6.78 12.50 22.73
N LEU A 743 7.69 12.86 21.82
CA LEU A 743 8.05 12.03 20.66
C LEU A 743 9.15 11.06 21.06
N GLN A 744 8.88 9.76 20.96
CA GLN A 744 9.85 8.72 21.25
C GLN A 744 10.37 8.12 19.95
N MET A 745 11.65 8.31 19.66
CA MET A 745 12.29 7.66 18.51
C MET A 745 12.31 6.14 18.72
N VAL A 746 11.83 5.40 17.73
CA VAL A 746 11.93 3.93 17.71
C VAL A 746 13.39 3.53 17.56
N SER A 747 13.85 2.58 18.38
CA SER A 747 15.24 2.13 18.42
C SER A 747 15.43 0.63 18.12
N TYR A 748 14.35 -0.09 17.79
CA TYR A 748 14.34 -1.53 17.54
C TYR A 748 13.63 -1.82 16.21
N GLY A 749 14.16 -2.79 15.47
CA GLY A 749 13.53 -3.30 14.25
C GLY A 749 13.64 -2.36 13.04
N PRO A 750 12.87 -2.65 11.97
CA PRO A 750 13.03 -2.01 10.67
C PRO A 750 12.49 -0.58 10.58
N ASN A 751 11.96 -0.03 11.68
CA ASN A 751 11.60 1.39 11.81
C ASN A 751 12.56 2.20 12.73
N LYS A 752 13.62 1.59 13.27
CA LYS A 752 14.64 2.29 14.07
C LYS A 752 15.17 3.59 13.43
N GLU A 753 15.26 4.69 14.17
CA GLU A 753 15.81 5.98 13.71
C GLU A 753 15.03 6.65 12.56
N ARG A 754 13.84 6.17 12.21
CA ARG A 754 12.98 6.71 11.14
C ARG A 754 11.51 6.89 11.53
N GLU A 755 11.13 6.41 12.70
CA GLU A 755 9.79 6.56 13.29
C GLU A 755 9.89 7.22 14.66
N PHE A 756 8.95 8.12 14.94
CA PHE A 756 8.71 8.68 16.26
C PHE A 756 7.28 8.40 16.69
N ILE A 757 7.11 7.81 17.87
CA ILE A 757 5.80 7.49 18.45
C ILE A 757 5.40 8.57 19.46
N ALA A 758 4.18 9.08 19.35
CA ALA A 758 3.53 9.91 20.37
C ALA A 758 2.40 9.13 21.04
N GLN A 759 2.62 8.75 22.29
CA GLN A 759 1.63 8.02 23.09
C GLN A 759 0.44 8.93 23.43
N GLY A 760 -0.78 8.39 23.33
CA GLY A 760 -2.00 9.09 23.71
C GLY A 760 -3.06 9.10 22.61
N ARG A 761 -4.32 9.17 23.05
CA ARG A 761 -5.49 9.21 22.16
C ARG A 761 -5.84 10.60 21.65
N GLN A 762 -5.21 11.64 22.21
CA GLN A 762 -5.40 13.02 21.81
C GLN A 762 -4.01 13.60 21.63
N VAL A 763 -3.70 13.98 20.40
CA VAL A 763 -2.36 14.45 20.03
C VAL A 763 -2.51 15.55 18.98
N LEU A 764 -1.81 16.66 19.22
CA LEU A 764 -1.71 17.78 18.31
C LEU A 764 -0.29 17.92 17.80
N TYR A 765 -0.17 18.03 16.47
CA TYR A 765 1.07 18.34 15.78
C TYR A 765 0.97 19.69 15.08
N LEU A 766 2.04 20.49 15.13
CA LEU A 766 2.22 21.68 14.30
C LEU A 766 3.47 21.51 13.45
N VAL A 767 3.36 21.78 12.16
CA VAL A 767 4.45 21.64 11.19
C VAL A 767 4.70 22.99 10.54
N ARG A 768 5.94 23.49 10.65
CA ARG A 768 6.37 24.73 10.02
C ARG A 768 7.55 24.45 9.10
N VAL A 769 7.47 24.90 7.86
CA VAL A 769 8.46 24.63 6.81
C VAL A 769 9.11 25.92 6.35
N GLY A 770 10.44 25.97 6.36
CA GLY A 770 11.23 27.08 5.88
C GLY A 770 12.29 26.63 4.87
N SER A 771 13.16 27.56 4.49
CA SER A 771 14.32 27.27 3.67
C SER A 771 15.43 28.28 3.90
N ILE A 772 16.58 28.03 3.30
CA ILE A 772 17.71 28.95 3.24
C ILE A 772 17.33 30.28 2.58
N ALA A 773 16.47 30.28 1.55
CA ALA A 773 16.03 31.49 0.87
C ALA A 773 15.08 32.32 1.75
N GLY A 774 14.23 31.65 2.53
CA GLY A 774 13.37 32.30 3.51
C GLY A 774 14.16 32.83 4.70
N PHE A 775 14.85 31.95 5.42
CA PHE A 775 15.36 32.22 6.78
C PHE A 775 16.85 32.53 6.86
N GLY A 776 17.62 32.41 5.78
CA GLY A 776 19.06 32.67 5.76
C GLY A 776 19.90 31.52 6.31
N SER A 777 19.49 30.89 7.42
CA SER A 777 20.16 29.73 7.99
C SER A 777 19.23 28.87 8.87
N PHE A 778 19.63 27.63 9.13
CA PHE A 778 18.88 26.74 10.02
C PHE A 778 18.85 27.23 11.47
N THR A 779 19.94 27.84 11.93
CA THR A 779 20.00 28.47 13.26
C THR A 779 19.02 29.63 13.39
N GLU A 780 18.91 30.48 12.37
CA GLU A 780 17.94 31.58 12.35
C GLU A 780 16.50 31.06 12.28
N PHE A 781 16.26 29.98 11.54
CA PHE A 781 14.96 29.29 11.54
C PHE A 781 14.61 28.76 12.93
N ILE A 782 15.48 27.97 13.57
CA ILE A 782 15.26 27.46 14.93
C ILE A 782 14.99 28.61 15.91
N ALA A 783 15.83 29.65 15.89
CA ALA A 783 15.67 30.80 16.76
C ALA A 783 14.32 31.51 16.55
N SER A 784 13.85 31.62 15.31
CA SER A 784 12.54 32.23 15.02
C SER A 784 11.37 31.43 15.60
N ILE A 785 11.46 30.09 15.60
CA ILE A 785 10.43 29.21 16.17
C ILE A 785 10.50 29.21 17.70
N GLU A 786 11.68 29.14 18.29
CA GLU A 786 11.86 29.15 19.76
C GLU A 786 11.44 30.49 20.40
N GLN A 787 11.57 31.60 19.66
CA GLN A 787 11.16 32.93 20.11
C GLN A 787 9.67 33.21 19.88
N ALA A 788 9.00 32.42 19.03
CA ALA A 788 7.58 32.60 18.73
C ALA A 788 6.71 32.09 19.91
N PRO A 789 5.81 32.92 20.46
CA PRO A 789 4.87 32.47 21.48
C PRO A 789 4.02 31.30 20.99
N LEU A 790 4.01 30.21 21.77
CA LEU A 790 3.16 29.05 21.55
C LEU A 790 2.41 28.71 22.85
N ASN A 791 1.08 28.68 22.76
CA ASN A 791 0.22 28.07 23.76
C ASN A 791 -0.58 26.95 23.10
N ALA A 792 -0.26 25.70 23.45
CA ALA A 792 -0.88 24.53 22.87
C ALA A 792 -1.15 23.46 23.93
N ASN A 793 -2.19 22.66 23.67
CA ASN A 793 -2.49 21.42 24.36
C ASN A 793 -2.87 20.35 23.31
N GLU A 794 -3.38 19.20 23.74
CA GLU A 794 -3.75 18.08 22.88
C GLU A 794 -4.89 18.41 21.88
N HIS A 795 -5.65 19.49 22.11
CA HIS A 795 -6.83 19.85 21.30
C HIS A 795 -6.69 21.15 20.53
N THR A 796 -5.96 22.13 21.05
CA THR A 796 -5.98 23.53 20.58
C THR A 796 -4.60 24.16 20.60
N TYR A 797 -4.38 25.13 19.74
CA TYR A 797 -3.16 25.93 19.72
C TYR A 797 -3.42 27.40 19.38
N VAL A 798 -2.49 28.22 19.85
CA VAL A 798 -2.23 29.58 19.42
C VAL A 798 -0.72 29.68 19.21
N PHE A 799 -0.30 29.95 17.98
CA PHE A 799 1.09 30.07 17.58
C PHE A 799 1.32 31.42 16.88
N ASP A 800 2.07 32.32 17.51
CA ASP A 800 2.38 33.65 16.98
C ASP A 800 3.66 33.58 16.12
N ASP A 801 3.53 33.08 14.89
CA ASP A 801 4.63 32.95 13.92
C ASP A 801 5.09 34.32 13.38
N GLN A 802 6.40 34.56 13.35
CA GLN A 802 6.96 35.86 12.98
C GLN A 802 6.69 36.29 11.53
N ARG A 803 6.35 35.36 10.63
CA ARG A 803 6.19 35.60 9.18
C ARG A 803 4.77 35.34 8.68
N LEU A 804 4.08 34.36 9.27
CA LEU A 804 2.69 34.03 8.94
C LEU A 804 1.68 34.78 9.80
N GLY A 805 2.12 35.34 10.94
CA GLY A 805 1.26 36.01 11.90
C GLY A 805 0.69 35.03 12.93
N ARG A 806 -0.41 35.44 13.57
CA ARG A 806 -1.07 34.64 14.61
C ARG A 806 -1.89 33.50 13.98
N LEU A 807 -1.51 32.26 14.28
CA LEU A 807 -2.17 31.05 13.83
C LEU A 807 -2.92 30.41 15.01
N GLU A 808 -4.22 30.20 14.89
CA GLU A 808 -5.03 29.62 15.98
C GLU A 808 -6.03 28.60 15.45
N GLY A 809 -6.13 27.44 16.12
CA GLY A 809 -6.95 26.32 15.64
C GLY A 809 -6.93 25.14 16.60
N GLY A 810 -7.51 24.02 16.18
CA GLY A 810 -7.56 22.80 17.00
C GLY A 810 -8.46 21.71 16.41
N TYR A 811 -8.66 20.61 17.13
CA TYR A 811 -9.52 19.51 16.68
C TYR A 811 -10.97 19.95 16.43
N ASP A 812 -11.51 20.82 17.29
CA ASP A 812 -12.89 21.32 17.20
C ASP A 812 -12.99 22.73 16.59
N SER A 813 -11.87 23.34 16.20
CA SER A 813 -11.82 24.71 15.69
C SER A 813 -11.08 24.79 14.36
N PRO A 814 -11.63 25.44 13.32
CA PRO A 814 -10.89 25.69 12.09
C PRO A 814 -9.67 26.60 12.36
N LEU A 815 -8.69 26.52 11.48
CA LEU A 815 -7.56 27.45 11.47
C LEU A 815 -8.02 28.88 11.17
N HIS A 816 -7.60 29.81 12.01
CA HIS A 816 -7.64 31.25 11.76
C HIS A 816 -6.22 31.82 11.66
N VAL A 817 -6.05 32.78 10.78
CA VAL A 817 -4.81 33.53 10.56
C VAL A 817 -5.11 34.99 10.82
N ASN A 818 -4.48 35.58 11.82
CA ASN A 818 -4.72 36.96 12.25
C ASN A 818 -6.20 37.28 12.52
N GLY A 819 -6.94 36.30 13.07
CA GLY A 819 -8.37 36.40 13.37
C GLY A 819 -9.31 36.11 12.19
N GLU A 820 -8.77 35.87 10.99
CA GLU A 820 -9.56 35.49 9.81
C GLU A 820 -9.57 33.98 9.61
N LYS A 821 -10.76 33.38 9.47
CA LYS A 821 -10.91 31.95 9.21
C LYS A 821 -10.37 31.59 7.82
N VAL A 822 -9.53 30.57 7.73
CA VAL A 822 -9.09 30.01 6.44
C VAL A 822 -10.22 29.20 5.80
N ILE A 823 -10.47 29.44 4.52
CA ILE A 823 -11.50 28.75 3.72
C ILE A 823 -10.82 27.82 2.73
N TYR A 824 -11.17 26.53 2.80
CA TYR A 824 -10.62 25.47 1.94
C TYR A 824 -11.57 25.02 0.82
N THR A 825 -12.88 25.23 1.01
CA THR A 825 -13.93 24.75 0.11
C THR A 825 -14.21 25.71 -1.04
N GLY A 826 -14.83 25.19 -2.10
CA GLY A 826 -15.43 26.00 -3.18
C GLY A 826 -14.55 26.17 -4.41
N PHE A 827 -13.59 25.28 -4.59
CA PHE A 827 -12.76 25.19 -5.79
C PHE A 827 -13.31 24.12 -6.74
N ASP A 828 -12.82 24.14 -7.98
CA ASP A 828 -12.98 23.03 -8.91
C ASP A 828 -11.74 22.10 -8.85
N PRO A 829 -11.73 20.96 -9.57
CA PRO A 829 -10.62 20.00 -9.52
C PRO A 829 -9.30 20.51 -10.12
N VAL A 830 -9.32 21.53 -10.99
CA VAL A 830 -8.10 22.20 -11.46
C VAL A 830 -7.65 23.21 -10.40
N GLY A 831 -8.61 23.87 -9.76
CA GLY A 831 -8.41 24.75 -8.63
C GLY A 831 -7.80 26.10 -9.01
N LYS A 832 -7.10 26.70 -8.05
CA LYS A 832 -6.47 28.00 -8.18
C LYS A 832 -5.01 27.94 -7.76
N ASN A 833 -4.14 28.51 -8.60
CA ASN A 833 -2.71 28.66 -8.34
C ASN A 833 -2.38 30.12 -8.03
N ILE A 834 -1.71 30.37 -6.91
CA ILE A 834 -1.35 31.70 -6.41
C ILE A 834 0.16 31.74 -6.22
N TRP A 835 0.81 32.70 -6.89
CA TRP A 835 2.24 32.94 -6.75
C TRP A 835 2.52 33.97 -5.67
N GLY A 836 3.45 33.66 -4.77
CA GLY A 836 3.87 34.51 -3.67
C GLY A 836 5.38 34.56 -3.50
N ILE A 837 5.82 35.35 -2.53
CA ILE A 837 7.18 35.27 -1.99
C ILE A 837 7.18 34.16 -0.95
N GLU A 838 8.24 33.36 -0.92
CA GLU A 838 8.44 32.37 0.14
C GLU A 838 8.60 33.08 1.49
N ARG A 839 7.76 32.72 2.47
CA ARG A 839 7.73 33.34 3.79
C ARG A 839 8.32 32.45 4.87
#